data_AF-A0A9Q0N316-F1
#
_entry.id   AF-A0A9Q0N316-F1
#
_cell.length_a   1.000
_cell.length_b   1.000
_cell.length_c   1.000
_cell.angle_alpha   90.00
_cell.angle_beta   90.00
_cell.angle_gamma   90.00
#
_symmetry.space_group_name_H-M   'P 1'
#
loop_
_entity.id
_entity.type
_entity.pdbx_description
1 polymer ?
#
loop_
_entity_poly.entity_id
_entity_poly.type
_entity_poly.pdbx_seq_one_letter_code
_entity_poly.pdbx_strand_id
1 'polypeptide(L)'
;YMDLIATLLKFTRSLRDGDWDMYLSSLNGMLPLMARYYHFKYLQSLTTYIYEMNHLPAAVLDSFRKGEFVVKRSKNKRSKSKFNQVDPDHAQECLVRTCKDAGGLLGLMNKDKSMQKWILSFHWKTEIAIKTYSMYEFQSSALAISKGNVKKNQIDENAITQMLTEFNVLSSQSKSNRLQNVATKDLATKSIENSLLNAMELGMNQVTQFVKERFIPCESGKPLKSLLGAKKNMPLTMGDINKKVPIKPTLKNAVKSGINVLQRLVATFESGRSIDLMNILSRELQSVPLSIAEVSGELRSGDDSSFIDMLSKNVQSCSAINFDREYSHLIIDAKKIIQSLTKLLMNSYKKINIIFNQYNTKSIERKNSSYSVRRVIENERVPFPKNWKHFWNNNENKSDLVQFLSKNIGTKTFESADVVVSAGFDDRIEVFSCGNDIDVECLRSNHKITVTRIVLHSVHSSAKTIVVSTNDANTYMLLIRHYGKFQCDQLWLETDSRKNKQIYPIHEIVSQLPHELKANLLAYHSILGSSATVYLAGITKTGSWKLYAKYYGLLTGFRTDSYTNAKQTAEQFVVKLCKVEQGADTADVARYILFRKTTFYSKNFEKLPPTTDSLDLHLKRAFYQNSIWEAATSHTTPPNLVPEEYGWKDNGSECYEPVLMTLPPITEGCLKMISCGCNVYFCPTSHTLRNINDWTIQLGITRRHSHSYYGENMKVRKVIPHPQYNSEVIHDNDIALFQLESRVAFHEHLLPVCLPPDGMKELKPGTSCTVIGWGKKELKKGSAAYEPTVNEVQVPVLHRDLCNEWLVQLNVTEGMICAGYQEGGKDACQGDSGGPLLCRDPNDRERWFVGGIVSWGVKCAHPKLPGVYANVPKYISWIHQQMQKYSNVNIYDNDNKY
;
A
#
# COMPACT_ATOMS: atom_id res chain seq x y z
N TYR A 1 8.83 8.12 -29.79
CA TYR A 1 8.53 6.88 -30.56
C TYR A 1 8.92 7.05 -32.02
N MET A 2 8.46 8.13 -32.68
CA MET A 2 8.88 8.43 -34.06
C MET A 2 10.40 8.55 -34.19
N ASP A 3 11.10 9.14 -33.21
CA ASP A 3 12.58 9.23 -33.24
C ASP A 3 13.25 7.85 -33.21
N LEU A 4 12.71 6.89 -32.45
CA LEU A 4 13.22 5.51 -32.40
C LEU A 4 13.04 4.81 -33.75
N ILE A 5 11.87 4.99 -34.36
CA ILE A 5 11.60 4.51 -35.72
C ILE A 5 12.58 5.14 -36.71
N ALA A 6 12.80 6.45 -36.62
CA ALA A 6 13.74 7.16 -37.48
C ALA A 6 15.18 6.63 -37.34
N THR A 7 15.66 6.35 -36.13
CA THR A 7 16.99 5.76 -35.90
C THR A 7 17.11 4.35 -36.49
N LEU A 8 16.09 3.49 -36.33
CA LEU A 8 16.07 2.16 -36.93
C LEU A 8 16.04 2.20 -38.46
N LEU A 9 15.31 3.16 -39.03
CA LEU A 9 15.24 3.35 -40.47
C LEU A 9 16.57 3.88 -41.02
N LYS A 10 17.24 4.81 -40.33
CA LYS A 10 18.59 5.27 -40.68
C LYS A 10 19.59 4.11 -40.69
N PHE A 11 19.53 3.23 -39.69
CA PHE A 11 20.36 2.01 -39.64
C PHE A 11 20.07 1.03 -40.78
N THR A 12 18.79 0.85 -41.10
CA THR A 12 18.39 -0.01 -42.22
C THR A 12 18.89 0.57 -43.55
N ARG A 13 18.77 1.89 -43.73
CA ARG A 13 19.27 2.60 -44.89
C ARG A 13 20.79 2.50 -45.01
N SER A 14 21.53 2.67 -43.92
CA SER A 14 23.01 2.64 -43.97
C SER A 14 23.55 1.28 -44.38
N LEU A 15 22.89 0.20 -43.94
CA LEU A 15 23.20 -1.15 -44.39
C LEU A 15 22.85 -1.38 -45.86
N ARG A 16 21.81 -0.71 -46.38
CA ARG A 16 21.39 -0.83 -47.78
C ARG A 16 22.29 -0.07 -48.74
N ASP A 17 22.63 1.15 -48.35
CA ASP A 17 23.42 2.07 -49.16
C ASP A 17 24.93 1.73 -49.05
N GLY A 18 25.33 0.92 -48.06
CA GLY A 18 26.74 0.69 -47.73
C GLY A 18 27.40 1.96 -47.19
N ASP A 19 26.64 2.82 -46.52
CA ASP A 19 27.10 4.06 -45.92
C ASP A 19 27.63 3.77 -44.51
N TRP A 20 28.96 3.77 -44.38
CA TRP A 20 29.65 3.43 -43.14
C TRP A 20 29.44 4.48 -42.04
N ASP A 21 29.48 5.77 -42.38
CA ASP A 21 29.37 6.84 -41.40
C ASP A 21 27.93 6.93 -40.86
N MET A 22 26.93 6.75 -41.72
CA MET A 22 25.52 6.66 -41.29
C MET A 22 25.25 5.38 -40.49
N TYR A 23 25.94 4.28 -40.79
CA TYR A 23 25.86 3.03 -40.04
C TYR A 23 26.34 3.21 -38.60
N LEU A 24 27.52 3.79 -38.41
CA LEU A 24 28.05 4.07 -37.07
C LEU A 24 27.23 5.13 -36.33
N SER A 25 26.79 6.18 -37.02
CA SER A 25 25.94 7.22 -36.43
C SER A 25 24.59 6.67 -35.94
N SER A 26 23.98 5.77 -36.71
CA SER A 26 22.71 5.15 -36.33
C SER A 26 22.86 4.18 -35.15
N LEU A 27 23.96 3.39 -35.09
CA LEU A 27 24.28 2.56 -33.93
C LEU A 27 24.55 3.40 -32.68
N ASN A 28 25.28 4.51 -32.82
CA ASN A 28 25.52 5.45 -31.73
C ASN A 28 24.20 6.06 -31.21
N GLY A 29 23.28 6.40 -32.11
CA GLY A 29 21.93 6.86 -31.77
C GLY A 29 21.05 5.82 -31.06
N MET A 30 21.41 4.52 -31.11
CA MET A 30 20.70 3.46 -30.38
C MET A 30 21.20 3.27 -28.94
N LEU A 31 22.44 3.64 -28.62
CA LEU A 31 23.04 3.43 -27.30
C LEU A 31 22.20 4.01 -26.12
N PRO A 32 21.68 5.26 -26.19
CA PRO A 32 20.92 5.84 -25.08
C PRO A 32 19.63 5.06 -24.81
N LEU A 33 19.01 4.56 -25.89
CA LEU A 33 17.80 3.75 -25.80
C LEU A 33 18.12 2.38 -25.19
N MET A 34 19.21 1.74 -25.60
CA MET A 34 19.63 0.45 -25.04
C MET A 34 19.97 0.55 -23.56
N ALA A 35 20.63 1.63 -23.14
CA ALA A 35 20.89 1.93 -21.73
C ALA A 35 19.59 2.15 -20.96
N ARG A 36 18.72 3.05 -21.47
CA ARG A 36 17.48 3.43 -20.79
C ARG A 36 16.52 2.26 -20.59
N TYR A 37 16.37 1.39 -21.59
CA TYR A 37 15.44 0.26 -21.56
C TYR A 37 16.05 -1.04 -21.05
N TYR A 38 17.24 -0.98 -20.42
CA TYR A 38 17.88 -2.11 -19.74
C TYR A 38 18.31 -3.26 -20.68
N HIS A 39 18.72 -2.93 -21.91
CA HIS A 39 19.32 -3.87 -22.85
C HIS A 39 20.84 -3.96 -22.63
N PHE A 40 21.27 -4.27 -21.40
CA PHE A 40 22.67 -4.17 -20.96
C PHE A 40 23.66 -4.98 -21.81
N LYS A 41 23.29 -6.20 -22.24
CA LYS A 41 24.15 -7.03 -23.10
C LYS A 41 24.42 -6.33 -24.44
N TYR A 42 23.39 -5.74 -25.05
CA TYR A 42 23.53 -4.98 -26.28
C TYR A 42 24.31 -3.69 -26.05
N LEU A 43 24.09 -2.99 -24.94
CA LEU A 43 24.87 -1.80 -24.58
C LEU A 43 26.38 -2.12 -24.48
N GLN A 44 26.75 -3.20 -23.79
CA GLN A 44 28.14 -3.65 -23.66
C GLN A 44 28.77 -3.97 -25.02
N SER A 45 28.08 -4.77 -25.83
CA SER A 45 28.61 -5.18 -27.14
C SER A 45 28.69 -4.01 -28.11
N LEU A 46 27.67 -3.16 -28.17
CA LEU A 46 27.61 -2.02 -29.09
C LEU A 46 28.63 -0.93 -28.74
N THR A 47 28.86 -0.64 -27.47
CA THR A 47 29.88 0.35 -27.06
C THR A 47 31.28 -0.09 -27.45
N THR A 48 31.60 -1.37 -27.22
CA THR A 48 32.89 -1.96 -27.63
C THR A 48 33.02 -1.98 -29.15
N TYR A 49 31.97 -2.43 -29.85
CA TYR A 49 31.93 -2.47 -31.31
C TYR A 49 32.14 -1.08 -31.92
N ILE A 50 31.38 -0.07 -31.48
CA ILE A 50 31.51 1.31 -32.00
C ILE A 50 32.92 1.84 -31.75
N TYR A 51 33.51 1.56 -30.58
CA TYR A 51 34.88 1.97 -30.29
C TYR A 51 35.88 1.32 -31.25
N GLU A 52 35.84 0.00 -31.43
CA GLU A 52 36.72 -0.72 -32.37
C GLU A 52 36.53 -0.24 -33.82
N MET A 53 35.27 -0.06 -34.23
CA MET A 53 34.92 0.37 -35.58
C MET A 53 35.34 1.81 -35.88
N ASN A 54 35.42 2.69 -34.87
CA ASN A 54 35.96 4.05 -35.02
C ASN A 54 37.50 4.08 -35.10
N HIS A 55 38.19 3.01 -34.69
CA HIS A 55 39.66 2.92 -34.68
C HIS A 55 40.19 1.88 -35.69
N LEU A 56 39.42 1.60 -36.75
CA LEU A 56 39.87 0.69 -37.81
C LEU A 56 41.14 1.23 -38.51
N PRO A 57 42.07 0.35 -38.92
CA PRO A 57 43.20 0.74 -39.76
C PRO A 57 42.73 1.42 -41.05
N ALA A 58 43.46 2.44 -41.51
CA ALA A 58 43.07 3.27 -42.67
C ALA A 58 42.67 2.44 -43.91
N ALA A 59 43.43 1.37 -44.21
CA ALA A 59 43.14 0.48 -45.33
C ALA A 59 41.78 -0.24 -45.22
N VAL A 60 41.37 -0.60 -44.01
CA VAL A 60 40.07 -1.27 -43.74
C VAL A 60 38.94 -0.25 -43.75
N LEU A 61 39.17 0.93 -43.15
CA LEU A 61 38.20 2.03 -43.15
C LEU A 61 37.85 2.49 -44.57
N ASP A 62 38.84 2.58 -45.46
CA ASP A 62 38.63 2.95 -46.86
C ASP A 62 37.78 1.91 -47.61
N SER A 63 38.00 0.61 -47.35
CA SER A 63 37.15 -0.47 -47.86
C SER A 63 35.72 -0.37 -47.32
N PHE A 64 35.55 -0.05 -46.04
CA PHE A 64 34.23 0.06 -45.43
C PHE A 64 33.47 1.29 -45.95
N ARG A 65 34.14 2.43 -46.14
CA ARG A 65 33.57 3.63 -46.80
C ARG A 65 33.20 3.40 -48.27
N LYS A 66 33.86 2.46 -48.95
CA LYS A 66 33.44 1.97 -50.29
C LYS A 66 32.22 1.02 -50.24
N GLY A 67 31.67 0.79 -49.05
CA GLY A 67 30.52 -0.07 -48.80
C GLY A 67 30.85 -1.56 -48.91
N GLU A 68 32.08 -1.96 -48.57
CA GLU A 68 32.54 -3.36 -48.60
C GLU A 68 32.24 -4.14 -47.31
N PHE A 69 31.73 -3.48 -46.26
CA PHE A 69 31.25 -4.12 -45.03
C PHE A 69 29.86 -4.77 -45.17
N VAL A 70 29.20 -4.56 -46.31
CA VAL A 70 27.89 -5.14 -46.66
C VAL A 70 28.09 -6.27 -47.66
N VAL A 71 27.56 -7.46 -47.34
CA VAL A 71 27.71 -8.69 -48.15
C VAL A 71 27.02 -8.56 -49.52
N LYS A 72 27.69 -9.00 -50.61
CA LYS A 72 27.20 -8.93 -52.02
C LYS A 72 27.37 -10.29 -52.71
N ARG A 73 26.50 -10.65 -53.66
CA ARG A 73 26.74 -11.77 -54.61
C ARG A 73 27.02 -11.21 -56.01
N SER A 74 28.06 -11.69 -56.69
CA SER A 74 28.27 -11.45 -58.12
C SER A 74 28.82 -12.69 -58.81
N LYS A 75 28.39 -12.93 -60.05
CA LYS A 75 29.17 -13.67 -61.05
C LYS A 75 29.11 -13.04 -62.45
N ASN A 76 28.78 -11.76 -62.60
CA ASN A 76 28.76 -11.10 -63.91
C ASN A 76 29.51 -9.76 -63.90
N LYS A 77 30.60 -9.67 -64.67
CA LYS A 77 31.42 -8.45 -64.86
C LYS A 77 30.67 -7.25 -65.48
N ARG A 78 29.39 -7.42 -65.86
CA ARG A 78 28.58 -6.39 -66.53
C ARG A 78 27.33 -5.91 -65.78
N SER A 79 27.03 -6.39 -64.58
CA SER A 79 25.86 -5.91 -63.82
C SER A 79 26.29 -5.16 -62.55
N LYS A 80 26.08 -3.84 -62.53
CA LYS A 80 26.28 -2.94 -61.38
C LYS A 80 25.06 -2.96 -60.42
N SER A 81 24.64 -4.13 -59.96
CA SER A 81 23.47 -4.26 -59.06
C SER A 81 23.89 -4.88 -57.72
N LYS A 82 23.84 -4.10 -56.62
CA LYS A 82 24.18 -4.50 -55.22
C LYS A 82 22.99 -4.61 -54.23
N PHE A 83 22.27 -5.73 -54.04
CA PHE A 83 21.68 -5.99 -52.71
C PHE A 83 21.26 -7.44 -52.44
N ASN A 84 21.83 -7.96 -51.35
CA ASN A 84 21.47 -9.07 -50.46
C ASN A 84 20.64 -10.26 -50.97
N GLN A 85 21.16 -11.46 -50.71
CA GLN A 85 20.36 -12.66 -50.46
C GLN A 85 20.86 -13.37 -49.19
N VAL A 86 20.03 -13.35 -48.16
CA VAL A 86 19.59 -14.63 -47.57
C VAL A 86 18.73 -15.28 -48.66
N ASP A 87 18.79 -16.60 -48.87
CA ASP A 87 17.94 -17.26 -49.87
C ASP A 87 16.48 -16.80 -49.72
N PRO A 88 15.73 -16.56 -50.82
CA PRO A 88 14.34 -16.12 -50.75
C PRO A 88 13.52 -16.99 -49.80
N ASP A 89 13.82 -18.28 -49.78
CA ASP A 89 13.17 -19.27 -48.91
C ASP A 89 13.42 -18.98 -47.43
N HIS A 90 14.65 -18.67 -47.02
CA HIS A 90 14.96 -18.32 -45.63
C HIS A 90 14.44 -16.92 -45.24
N ALA A 91 14.48 -15.93 -46.15
CA ALA A 91 13.92 -14.60 -45.87
C ALA A 91 12.40 -14.66 -45.77
N GLN A 92 11.74 -15.40 -46.66
CA GLN A 92 10.31 -15.63 -46.68
C GLN A 92 9.88 -16.54 -45.54
N GLU A 93 10.64 -17.54 -45.15
CA GLU A 93 10.39 -18.38 -43.98
C GLU A 93 10.56 -17.60 -42.68
N CYS A 94 11.55 -16.70 -42.59
CA CYS A 94 11.69 -15.79 -41.44
C CYS A 94 10.51 -14.82 -41.36
N LEU A 95 10.07 -14.26 -42.49
CA LEU A 95 8.91 -13.35 -42.60
C LEU A 95 7.58 -14.06 -42.32
N VAL A 96 7.40 -15.26 -42.85
CA VAL A 96 6.23 -16.12 -42.63
C VAL A 96 6.19 -16.58 -41.18
N ARG A 97 7.32 -16.95 -40.58
CA ARG A 97 7.43 -17.31 -39.17
C ARG A 97 7.16 -16.11 -38.26
N THR A 98 7.74 -14.94 -38.55
CA THR A 98 7.39 -13.71 -37.81
C THR A 98 5.94 -13.31 -38.00
N CYS A 99 5.30 -13.62 -39.12
CA CYS A 99 3.88 -13.34 -39.36
C CYS A 99 2.94 -14.37 -38.70
N LYS A 100 3.37 -15.63 -38.53
CA LYS A 100 2.56 -16.75 -38.00
C LYS A 100 2.70 -16.97 -36.48
N ASP A 101 3.75 -16.46 -35.84
CA ASP A 101 3.87 -16.52 -34.38
C ASP A 101 2.78 -15.68 -33.68
N ALA A 102 2.47 -15.98 -32.41
CA ALA A 102 1.41 -15.31 -31.63
C ALA A 102 1.61 -13.78 -31.45
N GLY A 103 2.78 -13.25 -31.82
CA GLY A 103 3.12 -11.82 -31.87
C GLY A 103 3.24 -11.22 -33.28
N GLY A 104 2.96 -12.00 -34.33
CA GLY A 104 3.11 -11.67 -35.75
C GLY A 104 1.94 -10.93 -36.37
N LEU A 105 1.69 -11.13 -37.68
CA LEU A 105 0.58 -10.51 -38.41
C LEU A 105 -0.78 -10.90 -37.80
N LEU A 106 -0.93 -12.17 -37.39
CA LEU A 106 -2.11 -12.66 -36.66
C LEU A 106 -2.23 -11.99 -35.27
N GLY A 107 -1.11 -11.86 -34.53
CA GLY A 107 -1.09 -11.18 -33.23
C GLY A 107 -1.28 -9.65 -33.31
N LEU A 108 -0.91 -9.05 -34.44
CA LEU A 108 -1.04 -7.64 -34.77
C LEU A 108 -2.49 -7.32 -35.18
N MET A 109 -3.10 -8.17 -36.01
CA MET A 109 -4.51 -8.07 -36.42
C MET A 109 -5.48 -8.39 -35.28
N ASN A 110 -5.12 -9.29 -34.35
CA ASN A 110 -5.95 -9.61 -33.18
C ASN A 110 -5.91 -8.54 -32.07
N LYS A 111 -5.10 -7.48 -32.22
CA LYS A 111 -4.97 -6.40 -31.24
C LYS A 111 -5.11 -5.04 -31.91
N ASP A 112 -6.31 -4.45 -31.82
CA ASP A 112 -6.65 -3.16 -32.43
C ASP A 112 -5.58 -2.07 -32.26
N LYS A 113 -4.99 -1.94 -31.07
CA LYS A 113 -3.96 -0.91 -30.80
C LYS A 113 -2.65 -1.13 -31.55
N SER A 114 -2.25 -2.38 -31.76
CA SER A 114 -1.04 -2.73 -32.51
C SER A 114 -1.26 -2.54 -34.00
N MET A 115 -2.45 -2.93 -34.48
CA MET A 115 -2.90 -2.67 -35.85
C MET A 115 -2.96 -1.18 -36.15
N GLN A 116 -3.56 -0.36 -35.27
CA GLN A 116 -3.60 1.10 -35.40
C GLN A 116 -2.20 1.72 -35.50
N LYS A 117 -1.27 1.34 -34.61
CA LYS A 117 0.12 1.82 -34.67
C LYS A 117 0.84 1.41 -35.95
N TRP A 118 0.57 0.21 -36.44
CA TRP A 118 1.14 -0.29 -37.68
C TRP A 118 0.63 0.53 -38.87
N ILE A 119 -0.69 0.72 -38.98
CA ILE A 119 -1.35 1.57 -39.99
C ILE A 119 -0.75 2.98 -39.98
N LEU A 120 -0.63 3.60 -38.80
CA LEU A 120 -0.06 4.94 -38.63
C LEU A 120 1.41 5.05 -39.09
N SER A 121 2.18 3.96 -39.04
CA SER A 121 3.59 3.94 -39.45
C SER A 121 3.81 3.44 -40.88
N PHE A 122 2.76 2.98 -41.55
CA PHE A 122 2.89 2.23 -42.80
C PHE A 122 3.38 3.10 -43.96
N HIS A 123 2.82 4.29 -44.14
CA HIS A 123 3.20 5.21 -45.22
C HIS A 123 4.68 5.61 -45.17
N TRP A 124 5.24 5.92 -43.99
CA TRP A 124 6.69 6.19 -43.84
C TRP A 124 7.55 4.99 -44.25
N LYS A 125 7.12 3.77 -43.93
CA LYS A 125 7.84 2.55 -44.31
C LYS A 125 7.80 2.33 -45.83
N THR A 126 6.65 2.61 -46.46
CA THR A 126 6.46 2.49 -47.91
C THR A 126 7.24 3.56 -48.67
N GLU A 127 7.22 4.82 -48.22
CA GLU A 127 7.98 5.91 -48.83
C GLU A 127 9.49 5.65 -48.77
N ILE A 128 9.99 5.15 -47.64
CA ILE A 128 11.40 4.78 -47.50
C ILE A 128 11.73 3.59 -48.38
N ALA A 129 10.87 2.57 -48.47
CA ALA A 129 11.07 1.45 -49.39
C ALA A 129 11.15 1.94 -50.85
N ILE A 130 10.25 2.82 -51.28
CA ILE A 130 10.22 3.40 -52.64
C ILE A 130 11.47 4.25 -52.90
N LYS A 131 11.88 5.10 -51.95
CA LYS A 131 13.14 5.86 -52.07
C LYS A 131 14.36 4.95 -52.12
N THR A 132 14.32 3.82 -51.41
CA THR A 132 15.36 2.79 -51.52
C THR A 132 15.37 2.13 -52.90
N TYR A 133 14.20 1.92 -53.51
CA TYR A 133 14.09 1.37 -54.88
C TYR A 133 14.59 2.36 -55.94
N SER A 134 14.29 3.65 -55.80
CA SER A 134 14.74 4.68 -56.75
C SER A 134 16.26 4.90 -56.71
N MET A 135 16.91 4.58 -55.58
CA MET A 135 18.37 4.75 -55.39
C MET A 135 19.23 3.74 -56.17
N TYR A 136 18.63 2.81 -56.92
CA TYR A 136 19.34 1.66 -57.48
C TYR A 136 19.52 1.65 -59.02
N GLU A 137 19.12 2.69 -59.74
CA GLU A 137 19.29 2.77 -61.22
C GLU A 137 18.93 1.48 -62.00
N PHE A 138 17.90 0.73 -61.57
CA PHE A 138 17.29 -0.28 -62.43
C PHE A 138 16.46 0.46 -63.50
N GLN A 139 17.10 0.84 -64.60
CA GLN A 139 16.41 0.85 -65.89
C GLN A 139 16.21 -0.61 -66.33
N SER A 140 15.28 -1.32 -65.68
CA SER A 140 14.58 -2.40 -66.37
C SER A 140 13.42 -1.77 -67.12
N SER A 141 13.58 -1.62 -68.42
CA SER A 141 12.44 -1.53 -69.34
C SER A 141 11.41 -2.60 -68.94
N ALA A 142 10.19 -2.15 -68.64
CA ALA A 142 9.03 -2.92 -68.16
C ALA A 142 8.95 -3.20 -66.64
N LEU A 143 8.80 -2.13 -65.85
CA LEU A 143 7.61 -2.02 -64.99
C LEU A 143 7.15 -0.57 -65.05
N ALA A 144 6.15 -0.36 -65.88
CA ALA A 144 5.42 0.88 -65.99
C ALA A 144 5.05 1.38 -64.58
N ILE A 145 5.46 2.61 -64.27
CA ILE A 145 4.63 3.49 -63.44
C ILE A 145 3.34 3.64 -64.25
N SER A 146 2.41 2.70 -64.08
CA SER A 146 1.11 2.82 -64.71
C SER A 146 0.45 4.05 -64.09
N LYS A 147 -0.08 4.93 -64.93
CA LYS A 147 -0.92 6.05 -64.52
C LYS A 147 -2.12 5.61 -63.62
N GLY A 148 -2.36 4.30 -63.46
CA GLY A 148 -3.34 3.71 -62.54
C GLY A 148 -2.95 3.73 -61.06
N ASN A 149 -1.66 3.74 -60.70
CA ASN A 149 -1.25 3.74 -59.29
C ASN A 149 -1.33 5.12 -58.64
N VAL A 150 -1.33 6.22 -59.40
CA VAL A 150 -1.56 7.56 -58.84
C VAL A 150 -3.01 7.68 -58.36
N LYS A 151 -3.98 7.22 -59.16
CA LYS A 151 -5.39 7.18 -58.74
C LYS A 151 -5.61 6.25 -57.55
N LYS A 152 -4.97 5.08 -57.51
CA LYS A 152 -5.10 4.14 -56.40
C LYS A 152 -4.44 4.67 -55.12
N ASN A 153 -3.27 5.30 -55.23
CA ASN A 153 -2.63 6.00 -54.12
C ASN A 153 -3.47 7.18 -53.62
N GLN A 154 -4.12 7.94 -54.51
CA GLN A 154 -5.05 9.01 -54.13
C GLN A 154 -6.30 8.46 -53.44
N ILE A 155 -6.82 7.30 -53.89
CA ILE A 155 -7.94 6.60 -53.25
C ILE A 155 -7.54 6.06 -51.89
N ASP A 156 -6.34 5.48 -51.76
CA ASP A 156 -5.82 4.96 -50.49
C ASP A 156 -5.47 6.11 -49.53
N GLU A 157 -4.91 7.23 -50.02
CA GLU A 157 -4.70 8.46 -49.24
C GLU A 157 -6.02 9.08 -48.80
N ASN A 158 -7.02 9.15 -49.67
CA ASN A 158 -8.34 9.65 -49.32
C ASN A 158 -9.04 8.70 -48.34
N ALA A 159 -8.90 7.39 -48.51
CA ALA A 159 -9.45 6.39 -47.59
C ALA A 159 -8.76 6.43 -46.22
N ILE A 160 -7.44 6.64 -46.17
CA ILE A 160 -6.69 6.81 -44.92
C ILE A 160 -7.03 8.16 -44.27
N THR A 161 -7.14 9.24 -45.06
CA THR A 161 -7.52 10.57 -44.55
C THR A 161 -8.96 10.56 -44.03
N GLN A 162 -9.87 9.89 -44.75
CA GLN A 162 -11.24 9.63 -44.33
C GLN A 162 -11.27 8.76 -43.06
N MET A 163 -10.47 7.70 -42.99
CA MET A 163 -10.38 6.87 -41.79
C MET A 163 -9.81 7.67 -40.60
N LEU A 164 -8.78 8.49 -40.79
CA LEU A 164 -8.18 9.34 -39.75
C LEU A 164 -9.12 10.46 -39.27
N THR A 165 -9.93 11.01 -40.16
CA THR A 165 -10.98 11.99 -39.83
C THR A 165 -12.20 11.32 -39.20
N GLU A 166 -12.63 10.16 -39.70
CA GLU A 166 -13.67 9.33 -39.08
C GLU A 166 -13.26 8.82 -37.69
N PHE A 167 -11.97 8.60 -37.40
CA PHE A 167 -11.50 8.22 -36.06
C PHE A 167 -11.04 9.40 -35.19
N ASN A 168 -11.11 10.64 -35.70
CA ASN A 168 -10.69 11.87 -35.01
C ASN A 168 -9.28 11.78 -34.39
N VAL A 169 -8.37 11.02 -35.01
CA VAL A 169 -7.00 10.79 -34.48
C VAL A 169 -6.16 12.06 -34.58
N LEU A 170 -6.48 12.91 -35.56
CA LEU A 170 -5.79 14.16 -35.87
C LEU A 170 -6.63 15.40 -35.54
N SER A 171 -7.75 15.29 -34.82
CA SER A 171 -8.47 16.50 -34.41
C SER A 171 -7.54 17.36 -33.57
N SER A 172 -7.24 18.54 -34.11
CA SER A 172 -6.38 19.61 -33.57
C SER A 172 -6.93 20.24 -32.28
N GLN A 173 -7.73 19.50 -31.50
CA GLN A 173 -8.42 19.99 -30.30
C GLN A 173 -8.10 19.20 -29.04
N SER A 174 -6.99 18.45 -28.99
CA SER A 174 -6.48 18.04 -27.67
C SER A 174 -5.89 19.28 -26.98
N LYS A 175 -6.72 20.02 -26.24
CA LYS A 175 -6.38 21.23 -25.45
C LYS A 175 -5.38 20.97 -24.31
N SER A 176 -4.79 19.77 -24.22
CA SER A 176 -3.95 19.38 -23.10
C SER A 176 -2.47 19.48 -23.47
N ASN A 177 -1.74 20.36 -22.79
CA ASN A 177 -0.27 20.48 -22.87
C ASN A 177 0.47 19.25 -22.27
N ARG A 178 -0.25 18.21 -21.83
CA ARG A 178 0.30 17.04 -21.15
C ARG A 178 0.24 15.79 -22.01
N LEU A 179 1.24 14.92 -21.88
CA LEU A 179 1.35 13.66 -22.62
C LEU A 179 0.13 12.73 -22.40
N GLN A 180 -0.51 12.28 -23.49
CA GLN A 180 -1.73 11.47 -23.46
C GLN A 180 -1.56 10.11 -24.18
N ASN A 181 -2.22 9.07 -23.68
CA ASN A 181 -2.35 7.80 -24.39
C ASN A 181 -3.39 7.92 -25.51
N VAL A 182 -2.95 7.80 -26.76
CA VAL A 182 -3.82 7.93 -27.95
C VAL A 182 -5.03 6.98 -27.93
N ALA A 183 -4.88 5.78 -27.37
CA ALA A 183 -5.90 4.75 -27.44
C ALA A 183 -6.82 4.67 -26.20
N THR A 184 -6.40 5.16 -25.03
CA THR A 184 -7.25 5.21 -23.83
C THR A 184 -7.67 6.61 -23.42
N LYS A 185 -7.03 7.65 -23.98
CA LYS A 185 -7.14 9.05 -23.59
C LYS A 185 -6.71 9.34 -22.15
N ASP A 186 -5.99 8.41 -21.50
CA ASP A 186 -5.40 8.59 -20.17
C ASP A 186 -4.20 9.55 -20.23
N LEU A 187 -4.11 10.51 -19.31
CA LEU A 187 -2.98 11.43 -19.17
C LEU A 187 -1.83 10.81 -18.38
N ALA A 188 -0.60 11.07 -18.79
CA ALA A 188 0.60 10.69 -18.08
C ALA A 188 0.74 11.49 -16.78
N THR A 189 1.21 10.86 -15.70
CA THR A 189 1.61 11.61 -14.50
C THR A 189 2.86 12.45 -14.80
N LYS A 190 3.09 13.54 -14.06
CA LYS A 190 4.29 14.39 -14.23
C LYS A 190 5.60 13.58 -14.17
N SER A 191 5.63 12.54 -13.33
CA SER A 191 6.79 11.64 -13.21
C SER A 191 7.00 10.77 -14.46
N ILE A 192 5.93 10.26 -15.06
CA ILE A 192 5.98 9.49 -16.32
C ILE A 192 6.33 10.42 -17.49
N GLU A 193 5.74 11.60 -17.53
CA GLU A 193 6.01 12.63 -18.54
C GLU A 193 7.48 13.01 -18.56
N ASN A 194 8.05 13.35 -17.41
CA ASN A 194 9.48 13.62 -17.25
C ASN A 194 10.34 12.40 -17.66
N SER A 195 9.94 11.19 -17.24
CA SER A 195 10.67 9.96 -17.56
C SER A 195 10.67 9.61 -19.06
N LEU A 196 9.60 9.91 -19.80
CA LEU A 196 9.44 9.58 -21.21
C LEU A 196 9.99 10.68 -22.14
N LEU A 197 9.76 11.95 -21.82
CA LEU A 197 10.27 13.08 -22.63
C LEU A 197 11.79 13.17 -22.54
N ASN A 198 12.38 12.96 -21.36
CA ASN A 198 13.83 13.04 -21.15
C ASN A 198 14.52 11.67 -21.28
N ALA A 199 13.87 10.68 -21.90
CA ALA A 199 14.40 9.32 -21.99
C ALA A 199 15.74 9.23 -22.73
N MET A 200 15.95 10.06 -23.76
CA MET A 200 17.19 10.12 -24.53
C MET A 200 18.33 10.73 -23.71
N GLU A 201 18.09 11.86 -23.04
CA GLU A 201 19.09 12.55 -22.21
C GLU A 201 19.50 11.69 -21.00
N LEU A 202 18.53 11.12 -20.28
CA LEU A 202 18.77 10.20 -19.18
C LEU A 202 19.52 8.94 -19.65
N GLY A 203 19.18 8.43 -20.85
CA GLY A 203 19.89 7.32 -21.47
C GLY A 203 21.34 7.66 -21.80
N MET A 204 21.61 8.85 -22.34
CA MET A 204 22.97 9.33 -22.61
C MET A 204 23.80 9.40 -21.33
N ASN A 205 23.25 9.95 -20.24
CA ASN A 205 23.94 10.01 -18.94
C ASN A 205 24.32 8.60 -18.43
N GLN A 206 23.44 7.61 -18.62
CA GLN A 206 23.72 6.22 -18.27
C GLN A 206 24.82 5.62 -19.14
N VAL A 207 24.86 5.92 -20.44
CA VAL A 207 25.94 5.49 -21.34
C VAL A 207 27.28 6.11 -20.91
N THR A 208 27.31 7.41 -20.63
CA THR A 208 28.53 8.11 -20.17
C THR A 208 29.06 7.53 -18.86
N GLN A 209 28.18 7.27 -17.90
CA GLN A 209 28.55 6.63 -16.64
C GLN A 209 29.08 5.21 -16.87
N PHE A 210 28.39 4.42 -17.71
CA PHE A 210 28.81 3.06 -18.06
C PHE A 210 30.20 3.04 -18.70
N VAL A 211 30.50 3.98 -19.61
CA VAL A 211 31.82 4.08 -20.25
C VAL A 211 32.90 4.49 -19.23
N LYS A 212 32.62 5.48 -18.38
CA LYS A 212 33.56 5.94 -17.34
C LYS A 212 33.93 4.83 -16.35
N GLU A 213 32.95 4.06 -15.87
CA GLU A 213 33.19 3.01 -14.87
C GLU A 213 33.91 1.77 -15.45
N ARG A 214 33.87 1.56 -16.77
CA ARG A 214 34.35 0.34 -17.42
C ARG A 214 35.64 0.51 -18.23
N PHE A 215 35.80 1.64 -18.92
CA PHE A 215 36.93 1.85 -19.84
C PHE A 215 37.98 2.82 -19.28
N ILE A 216 37.68 3.56 -18.21
CA ILE A 216 38.67 4.37 -17.48
C ILE A 216 39.08 3.56 -16.23
N PRO A 217 40.38 3.33 -15.96
CA PRO A 217 40.80 2.61 -14.77
C PRO A 217 40.29 3.31 -13.50
N CYS A 218 39.40 2.66 -12.75
CA CYS A 218 39.03 3.14 -11.43
C CYS A 218 40.11 2.73 -10.42
N GLU A 219 40.81 3.69 -9.82
CA GLU A 219 41.81 3.49 -8.77
C GLU A 219 41.24 2.89 -7.46
N SER A 220 39.91 2.73 -7.34
CA SER A 220 39.28 2.18 -6.15
C SER A 220 38.56 0.86 -6.47
N GLY A 221 39.13 -0.24 -6.00
CA GLY A 221 38.66 -1.62 -6.18
C GLY A 221 37.30 -1.95 -5.56
N LYS A 222 36.22 -1.25 -5.94
CA LYS A 222 34.84 -1.64 -5.62
C LYS A 222 34.29 -2.54 -6.74
N PRO A 223 33.74 -3.73 -6.42
CA PRO A 223 33.18 -4.61 -7.44
C PRO A 223 31.92 -4.00 -8.07
N LEU A 224 31.77 -4.23 -9.38
CA LEU A 224 30.76 -3.75 -10.35
C LEU A 224 29.26 -4.03 -10.01
N LYS A 225 28.93 -4.39 -8.77
CA LYS A 225 27.60 -4.83 -8.34
C LYS A 225 26.56 -3.69 -8.23
N SER A 226 26.97 -2.42 -8.27
CA SER A 226 26.05 -1.27 -8.13
C SER A 226 25.14 -1.05 -9.35
N LEU A 227 25.61 -1.31 -10.57
CA LEU A 227 24.80 -1.18 -11.80
C LEU A 227 23.93 -2.42 -12.09
N LEU A 228 24.37 -3.62 -11.66
CA LEU A 228 23.65 -4.88 -11.85
C LEU A 228 22.43 -5.06 -10.92
N GLY A 229 22.29 -4.20 -9.89
CA GLY A 229 21.25 -4.30 -8.86
C GLY A 229 19.92 -3.60 -9.14
N ALA A 230 19.73 -2.92 -10.29
CA ALA A 230 18.59 -2.02 -10.45
C ALA A 230 17.68 -2.33 -11.65
N LYS A 231 16.76 -3.29 -11.46
CA LYS A 231 15.42 -3.22 -12.07
C LYS A 231 14.68 -1.90 -11.73
N LYS A 232 15.24 -1.06 -10.84
CA LYS A 232 14.73 0.23 -10.38
C LYS A 232 14.91 1.38 -11.40
N ASN A 233 15.71 1.22 -12.46
CA ASN A 233 16.05 2.32 -13.38
C ASN A 233 15.34 2.25 -14.75
N MET A 234 14.35 1.36 -14.93
CA MET A 234 13.52 1.37 -16.15
C MET A 234 12.69 2.67 -16.23
N PRO A 235 12.45 3.21 -17.44
CA PRO A 235 11.57 4.35 -17.61
C PRO A 235 10.17 3.99 -17.11
N LEU A 236 9.57 4.92 -16.37
CA LEU A 236 8.16 4.83 -16.04
C LEU A 236 7.37 4.96 -17.35
N THR A 237 6.49 4.00 -17.58
CA THR A 237 5.63 3.90 -18.76
C THR A 237 4.18 4.21 -18.38
N MET A 238 3.32 4.37 -19.37
CA MET A 238 1.88 4.45 -19.15
C MET A 238 1.30 3.16 -18.49
N GLY A 239 2.01 2.04 -18.50
CA GLY A 239 1.64 0.84 -17.75
C GLY A 239 1.95 0.94 -16.25
N ASP A 240 2.91 1.80 -15.89
CA ASP A 240 3.34 2.03 -14.51
C ASP A 240 2.45 3.01 -13.77
N ILE A 241 1.51 3.69 -14.46
CA ILE A 241 0.47 4.47 -13.80
C ILE A 241 -0.19 3.55 -12.75
N ASN A 242 -0.53 2.30 -13.09
CA ASN A 242 -1.24 1.36 -12.20
C ASN A 242 -0.39 0.73 -11.08
N LYS A 243 0.93 1.00 -10.97
CA LYS A 243 1.79 0.35 -9.96
C LYS A 243 1.66 1.06 -8.61
N LYS A 244 1.38 0.29 -7.55
CA LYS A 244 1.31 0.82 -6.17
C LYS A 244 2.64 1.47 -5.79
N VAL A 245 2.59 2.73 -5.37
CA VAL A 245 3.69 3.33 -4.61
C VAL A 245 3.70 2.61 -3.25
N PRO A 246 4.80 1.95 -2.85
CA PRO A 246 4.87 1.34 -1.54
C PRO A 246 4.72 2.42 -0.46
N ILE A 247 3.87 2.16 0.54
CA ILE A 247 3.70 3.01 1.73
C ILE A 247 5.09 3.29 2.31
N LYS A 248 5.39 4.56 2.59
CA LYS A 248 6.67 4.93 3.22
C LYS A 248 6.88 4.09 4.50
N PRO A 249 7.98 3.33 4.62
CA PRO A 249 8.22 2.45 5.78
C PRO A 249 8.24 3.18 7.12
N THR A 250 8.47 4.50 7.11
CA THR A 250 8.47 5.37 8.28
C THR A 250 7.16 5.38 9.08
N LEU A 251 5.98 5.35 8.44
CA LEU A 251 4.70 5.43 9.17
C LEU A 251 4.33 4.13 9.91
N LYS A 252 4.64 2.96 9.33
CA LYS A 252 4.45 1.67 10.02
C LYS A 252 5.35 1.54 11.25
N ASN A 253 6.56 2.08 11.16
CA ASN A 253 7.49 2.11 12.30
C ASN A 253 6.97 3.04 13.41
N ALA A 254 6.36 4.18 13.09
CA ALA A 254 5.80 5.11 14.07
C ALA A 254 4.65 4.50 14.91
N VAL A 255 3.76 3.71 14.29
CA VAL A 255 2.67 3.01 15.00
C VAL A 255 3.20 1.99 16.00
N LYS A 256 4.21 1.22 15.58
CA LYS A 256 4.87 0.25 16.45
C LYS A 256 5.58 0.95 17.61
N SER A 257 6.18 2.12 17.38
CA SER A 257 6.80 2.94 18.42
C SER A 257 5.79 3.45 19.45
N GLY A 258 4.62 3.96 19.05
CA GLY A 258 3.61 4.46 19.99
C GLY A 258 2.99 3.37 20.87
N ILE A 259 2.79 2.16 20.32
CA ILE A 259 2.36 0.98 21.10
C ILE A 259 3.42 0.60 22.14
N ASN A 260 4.70 0.62 21.78
CA ASN A 260 5.79 0.34 22.69
C ASN A 260 5.90 1.38 23.82
N VAL A 261 5.64 2.66 23.54
CA VAL A 261 5.63 3.75 24.54
C VAL A 261 4.52 3.53 25.58
N LEU A 262 3.32 3.14 25.16
CA LEU A 262 2.22 2.81 26.07
C LEU A 262 2.54 1.63 26.98
N GLN A 263 3.08 0.55 26.43
CA GLN A 263 3.47 -0.62 27.23
C GLN A 263 4.51 -0.26 28.30
N ARG A 264 5.43 0.65 27.98
CA ARG A 264 6.43 1.16 28.94
C ARG A 264 5.81 2.06 30.02
N LEU A 265 4.80 2.86 29.67
CA LEU A 265 4.04 3.67 30.64
C LEU A 265 3.31 2.80 31.66
N VAL A 266 2.74 1.67 31.23
CA VAL A 266 2.13 0.68 32.13
C VAL A 266 3.16 0.09 33.08
N ALA A 267 4.28 -0.43 32.53
CA ALA A 267 5.32 -1.03 33.36
C ALA A 267 5.94 -0.04 34.35
N THR A 268 6.09 1.23 33.95
CA THR A 268 6.62 2.28 34.84
C THR A 268 5.62 2.71 35.92
N PHE A 269 4.32 2.71 35.62
CA PHE A 269 3.28 2.90 36.63
C PHE A 269 3.20 1.71 37.62
N GLU A 270 3.20 0.47 37.11
CA GLU A 270 3.15 -0.76 37.92
C GLU A 270 4.40 -0.95 38.81
N SER A 271 5.55 -0.41 38.40
CA SER A 271 6.77 -0.39 39.21
C SER A 271 6.78 0.67 40.33
N GLY A 272 5.66 1.34 40.58
CA GLY A 272 5.48 2.25 41.72
C GLY A 272 6.00 3.66 41.52
N ARG A 273 6.31 4.09 40.29
CA ARG A 273 6.72 5.48 40.00
C ARG A 273 5.49 6.39 39.91
N SER A 274 5.57 7.58 40.52
CA SER A 274 4.53 8.61 40.43
C SER A 274 4.49 9.23 39.03
N ILE A 275 3.66 8.67 38.15
CA ILE A 275 3.44 9.18 36.79
C ILE A 275 2.00 9.68 36.70
N ASP A 276 1.83 10.92 36.25
CA ASP A 276 0.51 11.48 35.94
C ASP A 276 -0.01 10.90 34.62
N LEU A 277 -0.62 9.71 34.71
CA LEU A 277 -1.23 9.02 33.57
C LEU A 277 -2.39 9.80 32.95
N MET A 278 -3.09 10.64 33.72
CA MET A 278 -4.21 11.43 33.21
C MET A 278 -3.72 12.46 32.18
N ASN A 279 -2.67 13.21 32.52
CA ASN A 279 -2.08 14.19 31.61
C ASN A 279 -1.40 13.55 30.38
N ILE A 280 -0.95 12.31 30.49
CA ILE A 280 -0.37 11.57 29.37
C ILE A 280 -1.45 11.09 28.42
N LEU A 281 -2.56 10.55 28.94
CA LEU A 281 -3.64 9.99 28.12
C LEU A 281 -4.56 11.04 27.51
N SER A 282 -4.52 12.29 28.00
CA SER A 282 -5.18 13.45 27.36
C SER A 282 -4.49 13.92 26.08
N ARG A 283 -3.33 13.34 25.73
CA ARG A 283 -2.61 13.60 24.48
C ARG A 283 -2.52 12.36 23.62
N GLU A 284 -2.47 12.57 22.30
CA GLU A 284 -2.17 11.49 21.39
C GLU A 284 -0.68 11.12 21.45
N LEU A 285 -0.42 9.82 21.37
CA LEU A 285 0.93 9.25 21.53
C LEU A 285 1.64 9.06 20.21
N GLN A 286 1.00 9.45 19.12
CA GLN A 286 1.45 9.35 17.74
C GLN A 286 0.99 10.58 16.96
N SER A 287 1.55 10.77 15.76
CA SER A 287 1.17 11.88 14.86
C SER A 287 -0.26 11.80 14.31
N VAL A 288 -0.98 10.70 14.57
CA VAL A 288 -2.34 10.44 14.08
C VAL A 288 -3.15 9.72 15.18
N PRO A 289 -4.40 10.14 15.48
CA PRO A 289 -5.24 9.49 16.48
C PRO A 289 -5.87 8.22 15.90
N LEU A 290 -5.38 7.04 16.33
CA LEU A 290 -5.79 5.74 15.76
C LEU A 290 -7.25 5.36 16.04
N SER A 291 -7.91 6.02 17.00
CA SER A 291 -9.34 5.82 17.31
C SER A 291 -10.27 6.34 16.20
N ILE A 292 -9.80 7.30 15.40
CA ILE A 292 -10.58 7.97 14.34
C ILE A 292 -9.89 7.90 12.97
N ALA A 293 -8.58 7.74 12.91
CA ALA A 293 -7.84 7.68 11.64
C ALA A 293 -7.03 6.38 11.48
N GLU A 294 -6.82 5.98 10.23
CA GLU A 294 -5.88 4.93 9.84
C GLU A 294 -4.44 5.45 9.93
N VAL A 295 -3.48 4.52 9.92
CA VAL A 295 -2.03 4.82 9.95
C VAL A 295 -1.59 5.77 8.82
N SER A 296 -2.32 5.80 7.70
CA SER A 296 -2.08 6.70 6.58
C SER A 296 -2.42 8.17 6.88
N GLY A 297 -3.12 8.45 7.99
CA GLY A 297 -3.73 9.75 8.27
C GLY A 297 -5.11 9.93 7.65
N GLU A 298 -5.64 8.92 6.95
CA GLU A 298 -7.00 8.95 6.41
C GLU A 298 -8.04 8.61 7.48
N LEU A 299 -9.24 9.20 7.39
CA LEU A 299 -10.34 8.89 8.31
C LEU A 299 -10.80 7.45 8.17
N ARG A 300 -11.06 6.76 9.27
CA ARG A 300 -11.56 5.38 9.27
C ARG A 300 -12.89 5.27 8.52
N SER A 301 -13.02 4.19 7.75
CA SER A 301 -14.24 3.83 7.03
C SER A 301 -14.95 2.64 7.69
N GLY A 302 -16.28 2.60 7.57
CA GLY A 302 -17.13 1.52 8.08
C GLY A 302 -18.20 1.14 7.06
N ASP A 303 -18.89 0.04 7.34
CA ASP A 303 -19.89 -0.56 6.45
C ASP A 303 -21.31 -0.15 6.86
N ASP A 304 -21.88 0.80 6.11
CA ASP A 304 -23.23 1.31 6.31
C ASP A 304 -24.34 0.31 5.94
N SER A 305 -24.04 -0.72 5.13
CA SER A 305 -25.06 -1.63 4.58
C SER A 305 -25.78 -2.42 5.66
N SER A 306 -25.04 -2.90 6.67
CA SER A 306 -25.58 -3.65 7.81
C SER A 306 -26.57 -2.86 8.68
N PHE A 307 -26.55 -1.53 8.61
CA PHE A 307 -27.43 -0.68 9.40
C PHE A 307 -28.81 -0.50 8.76
N ILE A 308 -28.87 -0.46 7.43
CA ILE A 308 -30.13 -0.43 6.67
C ILE A 308 -30.93 -1.69 6.98
N ASP A 309 -30.29 -2.85 6.86
CA ASP A 309 -30.91 -4.14 7.17
C ASP A 309 -31.44 -4.22 8.60
N MET A 310 -30.76 -3.57 9.55
CA MET A 310 -31.19 -3.52 10.95
C MET A 310 -32.47 -2.70 11.14
N LEU A 311 -32.58 -1.54 10.50
CA LEU A 311 -33.77 -0.69 10.58
C LEU A 311 -34.95 -1.28 9.83
N SER A 312 -34.70 -2.08 8.79
CA SER A 312 -35.73 -2.77 8.02
C SER A 312 -36.08 -4.16 8.56
N LYS A 313 -35.55 -4.62 9.70
CA LYS A 313 -35.79 -6.00 10.21
C LYS A 313 -37.26 -6.38 10.37
N ASN A 314 -38.11 -5.39 10.69
CA ASN A 314 -39.53 -5.59 10.96
C ASN A 314 -40.41 -5.30 9.73
N VAL A 315 -39.81 -5.10 8.56
CA VAL A 315 -40.47 -4.70 7.32
C VAL A 315 -39.99 -5.63 6.21
N GLN A 316 -40.91 -6.30 5.54
CA GLN A 316 -40.56 -7.26 4.50
C GLN A 316 -40.11 -6.51 3.24
N SER A 317 -38.88 -6.75 2.79
CA SER A 317 -38.40 -6.19 1.51
C SER A 317 -39.15 -6.83 0.34
N CYS A 318 -39.64 -6.02 -0.60
CA CYS A 318 -40.38 -6.51 -1.77
C CYS A 318 -39.47 -6.66 -3.00
N SER A 319 -39.84 -7.56 -3.93
CA SER A 319 -39.16 -7.75 -5.22
C SER A 319 -39.65 -6.80 -6.31
N ALA A 320 -40.88 -6.28 -6.19
CA ALA A 320 -41.49 -5.34 -7.12
C ALA A 320 -42.43 -4.38 -6.37
N ILE A 321 -42.64 -3.20 -6.93
CA ILE A 321 -43.57 -2.18 -6.41
C ILE A 321 -44.76 -2.14 -7.37
N ASN A 322 -45.98 -2.23 -6.83
CA ASN A 322 -47.20 -2.04 -7.60
C ASN A 322 -47.69 -0.60 -7.43
N PHE A 323 -47.70 0.19 -8.50
CA PHE A 323 -48.15 1.57 -8.48
C PHE A 323 -48.70 1.99 -9.84
N ASP A 324 -49.54 3.03 -9.84
CA ASP A 324 -50.02 3.67 -11.05
C ASP A 324 -48.95 4.60 -11.63
N ARG A 325 -48.61 4.39 -12.91
CA ARG A 325 -47.62 5.19 -13.62
C ARG A 325 -47.95 6.67 -13.58
N GLU A 326 -49.22 7.07 -13.72
CA GLU A 326 -49.64 8.46 -13.83
C GLU A 326 -49.41 9.29 -12.56
N TYR A 327 -49.25 8.63 -11.42
CA TYR A 327 -49.03 9.25 -10.11
C TYR A 327 -47.67 8.88 -9.51
N SER A 328 -46.72 8.47 -10.35
CA SER A 328 -45.41 7.97 -9.91
C SER A 328 -44.23 8.81 -10.44
N HIS A 329 -43.36 9.21 -9.52
CA HIS A 329 -42.09 9.88 -9.83
C HIS A 329 -40.90 9.02 -9.40
N LEU A 330 -39.89 8.92 -10.27
CA LEU A 330 -38.64 8.23 -9.99
C LEU A 330 -37.50 9.24 -9.83
N ILE A 331 -36.78 9.17 -8.71
CA ILE A 331 -35.61 10.01 -8.43
C ILE A 331 -34.38 9.11 -8.39
N ILE A 332 -33.44 9.31 -9.30
CA ILE A 332 -32.29 8.43 -9.49
C ILE A 332 -30.99 9.16 -9.16
N ASP A 333 -30.19 8.51 -8.31
CA ASP A 333 -28.78 8.84 -8.18
C ASP A 333 -28.04 8.45 -9.47
N ALA A 334 -27.55 9.44 -10.20
CA ALA A 334 -26.91 9.20 -11.49
C ALA A 334 -25.66 8.31 -11.40
N LYS A 335 -25.03 8.19 -10.22
CA LYS A 335 -23.93 7.24 -9.98
C LYS A 335 -24.36 5.79 -10.22
N LYS A 336 -25.64 5.48 -9.99
CA LYS A 336 -26.26 4.17 -10.25
C LYS A 336 -26.46 3.91 -11.76
N ILE A 337 -26.89 4.93 -12.51
CA ILE A 337 -27.10 4.84 -13.97
C ILE A 337 -25.80 4.49 -14.70
N ILE A 338 -24.68 5.09 -14.30
CA ILE A 338 -23.37 4.85 -14.93
C ILE A 338 -22.91 3.39 -14.78
N GLN A 339 -23.25 2.75 -13.65
CA GLN A 339 -22.91 1.35 -13.41
C GLN A 339 -23.84 0.37 -14.13
N SER A 340 -25.08 0.79 -14.41
CA SER A 340 -26.16 -0.03 -15.00
C SER A 340 -26.63 0.47 -16.37
N LEU A 341 -25.72 1.07 -17.15
CA LEU A 341 -25.95 1.71 -18.47
C LEU A 341 -26.73 0.86 -19.51
N THR A 342 -27.02 -0.40 -19.24
CA THR A 342 -27.69 -1.35 -20.13
C THR A 342 -29.18 -1.62 -19.84
N LYS A 343 -29.80 -1.04 -18.80
CA LYS A 343 -31.25 -1.21 -18.54
C LYS A 343 -31.88 0.08 -18.00
N LEU A 344 -32.09 1.07 -18.87
CA LEU A 344 -32.89 2.24 -18.54
C LEU A 344 -34.38 1.88 -18.62
N LEU A 345 -34.98 1.58 -17.46
CA LEU A 345 -36.44 1.45 -17.25
C LEU A 345 -37.13 2.82 -17.33
N MET A 346 -36.81 3.62 -18.35
CA MET A 346 -37.29 5.00 -18.50
C MET A 346 -38.79 5.07 -18.84
N ASN A 347 -39.40 3.95 -19.24
CA ASN A 347 -40.78 3.93 -19.74
C ASN A 347 -41.81 3.54 -18.66
N SER A 348 -41.41 3.35 -17.40
CA SER A 348 -42.30 2.84 -16.35
C SER A 348 -42.87 3.92 -15.41
N TYR A 349 -42.41 5.17 -15.52
CA TYR A 349 -42.78 6.28 -14.63
C TYR A 349 -43.25 7.48 -15.44
N LYS A 350 -44.00 8.39 -14.82
CA LYS A 350 -44.44 9.64 -15.48
C LYS A 350 -43.33 10.68 -15.52
N LYS A 351 -42.63 10.88 -14.40
CA LYS A 351 -41.51 11.82 -14.28
C LYS A 351 -40.27 11.13 -13.71
N ILE A 352 -39.10 11.45 -14.27
CA ILE A 352 -37.82 10.89 -13.87
C ILE A 352 -36.83 12.02 -13.62
N ASN A 353 -36.38 12.14 -12.36
CA ASN A 353 -35.35 13.09 -11.95
C ASN A 353 -34.00 12.37 -11.86
N ILE A 354 -33.04 12.75 -12.71
CA ILE A 354 -31.68 12.23 -12.69
C ILE A 354 -30.77 13.27 -12.02
N ILE A 355 -30.17 12.90 -10.89
CA ILE A 355 -29.44 13.84 -10.04
C ILE A 355 -27.96 13.49 -10.01
N PHE A 356 -27.13 14.45 -10.40
CA PHE A 356 -25.68 14.38 -10.36
C PHE A 356 -25.10 15.21 -9.20
N ASN A 357 -23.92 14.80 -8.74
CA ASN A 357 -23.09 15.55 -7.80
C ASN A 357 -22.49 16.78 -8.50
N GLN A 358 -22.15 17.82 -7.74
CA GLN A 358 -21.36 18.96 -8.25
C GLN A 358 -19.87 18.70 -8.02
N TYR A 359 -19.12 18.45 -9.10
CA TYR A 359 -17.74 17.93 -9.01
C TYR A 359 -16.61 18.96 -9.16
N ASN A 360 -16.91 20.26 -9.15
CA ASN A 360 -15.94 21.32 -9.41
C ASN A 360 -15.66 22.27 -8.21
N THR A 361 -16.03 21.87 -6.99
CA THR A 361 -15.70 22.63 -5.78
C THR A 361 -14.82 21.78 -4.87
N LYS A 362 -13.98 22.41 -4.03
CA LYS A 362 -13.15 21.70 -3.05
C LYS A 362 -14.03 20.74 -2.24
N SER A 363 -13.82 19.45 -2.46
CA SER A 363 -14.68 18.43 -1.84
C SER A 363 -14.23 18.15 -0.41
N ILE A 364 -15.21 17.98 0.47
CA ILE A 364 -15.05 17.52 1.85
C ILE A 364 -15.11 15.97 1.91
N GLU A 365 -15.53 15.31 0.83
CA GLU A 365 -15.55 13.86 0.74
C GLU A 365 -14.13 13.27 0.82
N ARG A 366 -14.02 12.12 1.49
CA ARG A 366 -12.74 11.41 1.68
C ARG A 366 -12.04 11.19 0.34
N LYS A 367 -10.77 11.60 0.27
CA LYS A 367 -9.85 11.05 -0.74
C LYS A 367 -9.67 9.57 -0.43
N ASN A 368 -9.94 8.71 -1.41
CA ASN A 368 -9.42 7.35 -1.36
C ASN A 368 -7.93 7.44 -1.75
N SER A 369 -7.01 7.07 -0.86
CA SER A 369 -5.56 6.92 -1.11
C SER A 369 -5.21 6.06 -2.32
N SER A 370 -6.17 5.33 -2.88
CA SER A 370 -5.95 4.56 -4.09
C SER A 370 -5.76 5.45 -5.32
N TYR A 371 -4.66 5.17 -6.00
CA TYR A 371 -4.39 5.47 -7.41
C TYR A 371 -5.58 5.99 -8.25
N SER A 372 -5.37 7.14 -8.89
CA SER A 372 -6.33 7.80 -9.78
C SER A 372 -5.72 8.01 -11.17
N VAL A 373 -6.42 7.60 -12.22
CA VAL A 373 -6.02 7.86 -13.62
C VAL A 373 -6.84 9.01 -14.14
N ARG A 374 -6.21 10.07 -14.64
CA ARG A 374 -6.93 11.12 -15.36
C ARG A 374 -7.18 10.67 -16.80
N ARG A 375 -8.44 10.65 -17.24
CA ARG A 375 -8.87 10.33 -18.60
C ARG A 375 -9.77 11.44 -19.12
N VAL A 376 -9.37 12.07 -20.21
CA VAL A 376 -10.13 13.16 -20.83
C VAL A 376 -11.33 12.57 -21.57
N ILE A 377 -12.54 13.05 -21.26
CA ILE A 377 -13.77 12.65 -21.94
C ILE A 377 -14.21 13.78 -22.87
N GLU A 378 -14.00 13.58 -24.17
CA GLU A 378 -14.33 14.58 -25.20
C GLU A 378 -15.53 14.17 -26.04
N ASN A 379 -15.80 12.86 -26.18
CA ASN A 379 -16.87 12.33 -27.04
C ASN A 379 -17.28 10.89 -26.69
N GLU A 380 -18.33 10.40 -27.35
CA GLU A 380 -18.90 9.03 -27.18
C GLU A 380 -17.92 7.90 -27.53
N ARG A 381 -16.83 8.19 -28.25
CA ARG A 381 -15.85 7.18 -28.69
C ARG A 381 -14.74 6.94 -27.68
N VAL A 382 -14.73 7.66 -26.56
CA VAL A 382 -13.79 7.41 -25.47
C VAL A 382 -14.12 6.04 -24.85
N PRO A 383 -13.20 5.07 -24.88
CA PRO A 383 -13.48 3.74 -24.35
C PRO A 383 -13.75 3.79 -22.85
N PHE A 384 -14.66 2.93 -22.38
CA PHE A 384 -14.97 2.84 -20.95
C PHE A 384 -13.72 2.47 -20.11
N PRO A 385 -13.62 3.00 -18.88
CA PRO A 385 -12.53 2.63 -17.98
C PRO A 385 -12.66 1.16 -17.58
N LYS A 386 -11.57 0.40 -17.70
CA LYS A 386 -11.52 -1.00 -17.25
C LYS A 386 -11.71 -1.13 -15.73
N ASN A 387 -11.33 -0.11 -14.97
CA ASN A 387 -11.50 -0.06 -13.53
C ASN A 387 -12.15 1.27 -13.12
N TRP A 388 -13.47 1.24 -12.99
CA TRP A 388 -14.27 2.38 -12.56
C TRP A 388 -13.84 2.94 -11.21
N LYS A 389 -13.34 2.12 -10.27
CA LYS A 389 -12.90 2.60 -8.95
C LYS A 389 -11.76 3.61 -9.06
N HIS A 390 -10.76 3.34 -9.91
CA HIS A 390 -9.64 4.27 -10.13
C HIS A 390 -10.05 5.52 -10.92
N PHE A 391 -10.98 5.34 -11.86
CA PHE A 391 -11.53 6.46 -12.62
C PHE A 391 -12.28 7.44 -11.70
N TRP A 392 -13.09 6.92 -10.78
CA TRP A 392 -13.85 7.69 -9.78
C TRP A 392 -13.00 8.34 -8.69
N ASN A 393 -11.71 8.04 -8.56
CA ASN A 393 -10.88 8.73 -7.56
C ASN A 393 -10.34 10.09 -8.06
N ASN A 394 -10.44 10.37 -9.36
CA ASN A 394 -10.03 11.65 -9.93
C ASN A 394 -11.25 12.56 -10.09
N ASN A 395 -11.24 13.77 -9.53
CA ASN A 395 -12.40 14.66 -9.56
C ASN A 395 -12.68 15.25 -10.95
N GLU A 396 -11.63 15.60 -11.71
CA GLU A 396 -11.79 16.09 -13.09
C GLU A 396 -12.49 15.05 -13.99
N ASN A 397 -12.18 13.76 -13.83
CA ASN A 397 -12.91 12.69 -14.53
C ASN A 397 -14.39 12.68 -14.21
N LYS A 398 -14.76 12.91 -12.93
CA LYS A 398 -16.15 12.94 -12.51
C LYS A 398 -16.84 14.15 -13.14
N SER A 399 -16.19 15.30 -13.10
CA SER A 399 -16.69 16.55 -13.69
C SER A 399 -16.96 16.38 -15.20
N ASP A 400 -15.95 15.93 -15.96
CA ASP A 400 -16.09 15.71 -17.40
C ASP A 400 -17.19 14.70 -17.74
N LEU A 401 -17.25 13.59 -16.99
CA LEU A 401 -18.25 12.54 -17.23
C LEU A 401 -19.67 13.06 -16.93
N VAL A 402 -19.86 13.79 -15.83
CA VAL A 402 -21.15 14.38 -15.49
C VAL A 402 -21.56 15.41 -16.52
N GLN A 403 -20.63 16.25 -16.99
CA GLN A 403 -20.89 17.26 -18.01
C GLN A 403 -21.28 16.62 -19.34
N PHE A 404 -20.59 15.56 -19.73
CA PHE A 404 -20.89 14.80 -20.93
C PHE A 404 -22.26 14.12 -20.84
N LEU A 405 -22.56 13.45 -19.72
CA LEU A 405 -23.84 12.75 -19.53
C LEU A 405 -25.03 13.69 -19.38
N SER A 406 -24.90 14.77 -18.60
CA SER A 406 -25.98 15.74 -18.42
C SER A 406 -26.36 16.39 -19.75
N LYS A 407 -25.38 16.75 -20.57
CA LYS A 407 -25.60 17.35 -21.89
C LYS A 407 -26.25 16.36 -22.85
N ASN A 408 -25.74 15.14 -22.94
CA ASN A 408 -26.27 14.13 -23.87
C ASN A 408 -27.67 13.62 -23.48
N ILE A 409 -27.95 13.50 -22.18
CA ILE A 409 -29.31 13.16 -21.71
C ILE A 409 -30.23 14.36 -21.92
N GLY A 410 -29.76 15.57 -21.60
CA GLY A 410 -30.49 16.83 -21.78
C GLY A 410 -30.98 17.07 -23.21
N THR A 411 -30.22 16.62 -24.20
CA THR A 411 -30.57 16.76 -25.63
C THR A 411 -31.51 15.68 -26.18
N LYS A 412 -31.82 14.62 -25.41
CA LYS A 412 -32.70 13.55 -25.87
C LYS A 412 -34.14 13.82 -25.48
N THR A 413 -35.05 13.63 -26.42
CA THR A 413 -36.49 13.62 -26.15
C THR A 413 -36.92 12.19 -25.78
N PHE A 414 -37.72 12.07 -24.71
CA PHE A 414 -38.30 10.81 -24.29
C PHE A 414 -39.81 10.87 -24.52
N GLU A 415 -40.33 10.03 -25.41
CA GLU A 415 -41.75 10.09 -25.83
C GLU A 415 -42.74 9.76 -24.71
N SER A 416 -42.29 9.17 -23.61
CA SER A 416 -43.18 8.56 -22.61
C SER A 416 -42.92 8.97 -21.16
N ALA A 417 -41.93 9.83 -20.89
CA ALA A 417 -41.64 10.30 -19.54
C ALA A 417 -41.02 11.70 -19.55
N ASP A 418 -41.44 12.53 -18.61
CA ASP A 418 -40.84 13.84 -18.34
C ASP A 418 -39.51 13.63 -17.62
N VAL A 419 -38.38 14.01 -18.24
CA VAL A 419 -37.06 13.80 -17.65
C VAL A 419 -36.49 15.13 -17.17
N VAL A 420 -36.12 15.21 -15.89
CA VAL A 420 -35.42 16.36 -15.32
C VAL A 420 -34.02 15.95 -14.93
N VAL A 421 -33.01 16.65 -15.44
CA VAL A 421 -31.60 16.43 -15.09
C VAL A 421 -31.12 17.58 -14.22
N SER A 422 -30.64 17.26 -13.01
CA SER A 422 -30.03 18.23 -12.08
C SER A 422 -28.54 17.94 -11.97
N ALA A 423 -27.70 18.88 -12.43
CA ALA A 423 -26.25 18.78 -12.38
C ALA A 423 -25.61 20.12 -11.96
N GLY A 424 -24.30 20.15 -11.74
CA GLY A 424 -23.59 21.40 -11.41
C GLY A 424 -22.19 21.45 -12.03
N PHE A 425 -21.86 22.57 -12.66
CA PHE A 425 -20.64 22.83 -13.44
C PHE A 425 -20.07 24.20 -13.08
N ASP A 426 -18.77 24.33 -12.81
CA ASP A 426 -18.09 25.63 -12.66
C ASP A 426 -18.88 26.68 -11.83
N ASP A 427 -19.30 26.31 -10.61
CA ASP A 427 -20.18 27.10 -9.71
C ASP A 427 -21.61 27.43 -10.20
N ARG A 428 -21.99 26.99 -11.40
CA ARG A 428 -23.34 27.07 -11.95
C ARG A 428 -24.11 25.77 -11.71
N ILE A 429 -25.36 25.89 -11.29
CA ILE A 429 -26.24 24.75 -11.03
C ILE A 429 -27.30 24.76 -12.11
N GLU A 430 -27.25 23.75 -12.97
CA GLU A 430 -28.11 23.66 -14.13
C GLU A 430 -29.11 22.53 -13.91
N VAL A 431 -30.38 22.92 -13.95
CA VAL A 431 -31.51 21.99 -13.97
C VAL A 431 -32.17 22.15 -15.33
N PHE A 432 -32.23 21.06 -16.09
CA PHE A 432 -32.82 21.02 -17.42
C PHE A 432 -34.01 20.06 -17.40
N SER A 433 -35.12 20.42 -18.03
CA SER A 433 -36.19 19.48 -18.39
C SER A 433 -36.05 19.07 -19.86
N CYS A 434 -36.28 17.79 -20.12
CA CYS A 434 -36.41 17.23 -21.46
C CYS A 434 -37.90 16.93 -21.69
N GLY A 435 -38.56 17.74 -22.53
CA GLY A 435 -40.00 17.68 -22.76
C GLY A 435 -40.81 18.50 -21.75
N ASN A 436 -41.92 19.08 -22.24
CA ASN A 436 -42.90 19.97 -21.58
C ASN A 436 -42.35 21.12 -20.71
N ASP A 437 -43.10 22.22 -20.59
CA ASP A 437 -42.76 23.38 -19.75
C ASP A 437 -42.90 23.04 -18.24
N ILE A 438 -41.95 22.27 -17.72
CA ILE A 438 -41.84 21.95 -16.30
C ILE A 438 -41.12 23.11 -15.62
N ASP A 439 -41.75 23.74 -14.63
CA ASP A 439 -41.06 24.69 -13.77
C ASP A 439 -39.98 23.97 -12.94
N VAL A 440 -38.72 24.26 -13.27
CA VAL A 440 -37.52 23.70 -12.63
C VAL A 440 -36.84 24.69 -11.69
N GLU A 441 -37.36 25.92 -11.55
CA GLU A 441 -36.70 26.96 -10.75
C GLU A 441 -36.66 26.56 -9.26
N CYS A 442 -37.74 25.94 -8.77
CA CYS A 442 -37.81 25.39 -7.41
C CYS A 442 -36.82 24.23 -7.15
N LEU A 443 -36.26 23.61 -8.19
CA LEU A 443 -35.29 22.51 -8.05
C LEU A 443 -33.84 23.00 -8.06
N ARG A 444 -33.61 24.29 -8.38
CA ARG A 444 -32.28 24.89 -8.33
C ARG A 444 -31.86 25.07 -6.88
N SER A 445 -30.73 24.48 -6.53
CA SER A 445 -30.17 24.63 -5.19
C SER A 445 -28.66 24.59 -5.22
N ASN A 446 -28.06 25.60 -4.59
CA ASN A 446 -27.12 25.46 -3.49
C ASN A 446 -26.28 24.19 -3.25
N HIS A 447 -27.00 23.06 -3.13
CA HIS A 447 -26.49 21.82 -2.57
C HIS A 447 -25.40 21.21 -3.44
N LYS A 448 -24.25 20.84 -2.85
CA LYS A 448 -23.12 20.26 -3.60
C LYS A 448 -23.22 18.74 -3.80
N ILE A 449 -23.90 18.05 -2.88
CA ILE A 449 -23.95 16.58 -2.79
C ILE A 449 -25.31 16.06 -3.28
N THR A 450 -25.31 14.98 -4.07
CA THR A 450 -26.48 14.32 -4.65
C THR A 450 -27.51 13.94 -3.59
N VAL A 451 -27.05 13.50 -2.41
CA VAL A 451 -27.92 13.01 -1.33
C VAL A 451 -28.89 14.10 -0.84
N THR A 452 -28.44 15.35 -0.66
CA THR A 452 -29.34 16.44 -0.24
C THR A 452 -30.22 16.92 -1.38
N ARG A 453 -29.72 16.92 -2.62
CA ARG A 453 -30.54 17.20 -3.82
C ARG A 453 -31.66 16.17 -4.00
N ILE A 454 -31.42 14.88 -3.75
CA ILE A 454 -32.46 13.84 -3.79
C ILE A 454 -33.62 14.20 -2.86
N VAL A 455 -33.33 14.64 -1.63
CA VAL A 455 -34.35 15.08 -0.67
C VAL A 455 -35.11 16.29 -1.20
N LEU A 456 -34.42 17.32 -1.68
CA LEU A 456 -35.05 18.51 -2.24
C LEU A 456 -36.01 18.18 -3.40
N HIS A 457 -35.56 17.35 -4.34
CA HIS A 457 -36.37 16.87 -5.47
C HIS A 457 -37.55 16.00 -5.01
N SER A 458 -37.41 15.29 -3.88
CA SER A 458 -38.49 14.50 -3.28
C SER A 458 -39.53 15.39 -2.60
N VAL A 459 -39.13 16.49 -1.94
CA VAL A 459 -40.04 17.46 -1.31
C VAL A 459 -40.89 18.18 -2.36
N HIS A 460 -40.28 18.58 -3.48
CA HIS A 460 -40.96 19.29 -4.57
C HIS A 460 -41.68 18.35 -5.56
N SER A 461 -41.78 17.06 -5.24
CA SER A 461 -42.54 16.10 -6.03
C SER A 461 -43.99 16.07 -5.58
N SER A 462 -44.92 16.33 -6.50
CA SER A 462 -46.37 16.25 -6.26
C SER A 462 -46.98 14.84 -6.48
N ALA A 463 -46.14 13.81 -6.67
CA ALA A 463 -46.60 12.45 -6.91
C ALA A 463 -47.04 11.73 -5.63
N LYS A 464 -48.12 10.94 -5.75
CA LYS A 464 -48.60 10.07 -4.67
C LYS A 464 -47.58 8.97 -4.32
N THR A 465 -46.88 8.45 -5.32
CA THR A 465 -45.82 7.45 -5.15
C THR A 465 -44.47 7.99 -5.60
N ILE A 466 -43.50 8.03 -4.69
CA ILE A 466 -42.12 8.44 -4.97
C ILE A 466 -41.21 7.23 -4.81
N VAL A 467 -40.41 6.95 -5.83
CA VAL A 467 -39.38 5.91 -5.80
C VAL A 467 -38.02 6.59 -5.88
N VAL A 468 -37.18 6.39 -4.87
CA VAL A 468 -35.79 6.87 -4.84
C VAL A 468 -34.86 5.70 -5.13
N SER A 469 -34.02 5.81 -6.16
CA SER A 469 -33.10 4.75 -6.58
C SER A 469 -31.66 5.19 -6.35
N THR A 470 -31.01 4.63 -5.32
CA THR A 470 -29.62 4.97 -4.94
C THR A 470 -28.98 3.81 -4.18
N ASN A 471 -27.65 3.74 -4.23
CA ASN A 471 -26.85 2.82 -3.40
C ASN A 471 -26.16 3.56 -2.23
N ASP A 472 -26.42 4.86 -2.05
CA ASP A 472 -25.88 5.65 -0.94
C ASP A 472 -26.73 5.48 0.31
N ALA A 473 -26.14 4.90 1.35
CA ALA A 473 -26.80 4.65 2.62
C ALA A 473 -27.17 5.94 3.38
N ASN A 474 -26.50 7.07 3.12
CA ASN A 474 -26.86 8.35 3.71
C ASN A 474 -28.27 8.78 3.27
N THR A 475 -28.62 8.54 2.01
CA THR A 475 -29.94 8.89 1.47
C THR A 475 -31.05 8.24 2.27
N TYR A 476 -30.88 6.98 2.69
CA TYR A 476 -31.86 6.27 3.53
C TYR A 476 -32.14 7.01 4.84
N MET A 477 -31.11 7.53 5.52
CA MET A 477 -31.26 8.29 6.78
C MET A 477 -31.98 9.63 6.56
N LEU A 478 -31.64 10.33 5.48
CA LEU A 478 -32.29 11.60 5.17
C LEU A 478 -33.76 11.43 4.78
N LEU A 479 -34.10 10.38 4.04
CA LEU A 479 -35.50 10.08 3.68
C LEU A 479 -36.35 9.78 4.93
N ILE A 480 -35.82 9.04 5.91
CA ILE A 480 -36.53 8.77 7.18
C ILE A 480 -36.72 10.07 7.97
N ARG A 481 -35.67 10.90 8.09
CA ARG A 481 -35.70 12.14 8.87
C ARG A 481 -36.69 13.16 8.31
N HIS A 482 -36.74 13.31 6.99
CA HIS A 482 -37.52 14.32 6.28
C HIS A 482 -38.85 13.80 5.76
N TYR A 483 -39.25 12.57 6.09
CA TYR A 483 -40.47 11.95 5.58
C TYR A 483 -41.72 12.83 5.73
N GLY A 484 -41.89 13.47 6.89
CA GLY A 484 -43.03 14.36 7.16
C GLY A 484 -43.06 15.66 6.33
N LYS A 485 -42.07 15.90 5.48
CA LYS A 485 -42.02 17.03 4.53
C LYS A 485 -42.36 16.63 3.10
N PHE A 486 -42.41 15.33 2.78
CA PHE A 486 -42.77 14.86 1.46
C PHE A 486 -44.30 14.84 1.29
N GLN A 487 -44.78 15.25 0.12
CA GLN A 487 -46.20 15.25 -0.24
C GLN A 487 -46.56 13.94 -0.97
N CYS A 488 -46.34 12.78 -0.32
CA CYS A 488 -46.62 11.47 -0.92
C CYS A 488 -47.27 10.49 0.07
N ASP A 489 -48.08 9.59 -0.48
CA ASP A 489 -48.70 8.49 0.28
C ASP A 489 -47.68 7.35 0.47
N GLN A 490 -46.89 7.08 -0.57
CA GLN A 490 -45.92 5.99 -0.59
C GLN A 490 -44.54 6.48 -1.01
N LEU A 491 -43.56 6.26 -0.12
CA LEU A 491 -42.14 6.47 -0.41
C LEU A 491 -41.39 5.13 -0.37
N TRP A 492 -40.69 4.84 -1.47
CA TRP A 492 -39.91 3.62 -1.65
C TRP A 492 -38.44 3.94 -1.92
N LEU A 493 -37.53 3.17 -1.31
CA LEU A 493 -36.10 3.20 -1.62
C LEU A 493 -35.69 1.94 -2.37
N GLU A 494 -35.04 2.09 -3.51
CA GLU A 494 -34.51 1.02 -4.34
C GLU A 494 -32.97 1.00 -4.33
N THR A 495 -32.40 -0.10 -3.83
CA THR A 495 -30.94 -0.32 -3.74
C THR A 495 -30.54 -1.58 -4.51
N ASP A 496 -29.36 -1.57 -5.15
CA ASP A 496 -28.80 -2.76 -5.79
C ASP A 496 -27.74 -3.39 -4.87
N SER A 497 -28.03 -4.55 -4.29
CA SER A 497 -27.00 -5.36 -3.62
C SER A 497 -26.18 -6.13 -4.67
N ARG A 498 -24.98 -6.61 -4.32
CA ARG A 498 -24.09 -7.37 -5.23
C ARG A 498 -24.72 -8.63 -5.86
N LYS A 499 -25.91 -9.06 -5.40
CA LYS A 499 -26.60 -10.26 -5.89
C LYS A 499 -28.06 -10.02 -6.32
N ASN A 500 -28.82 -9.11 -5.69
CA ASN A 500 -30.24 -8.84 -5.99
C ASN A 500 -30.64 -7.37 -5.76
N LYS A 501 -31.65 -6.89 -6.52
CA LYS A 501 -32.34 -5.62 -6.25
C LYS A 501 -33.19 -5.74 -4.98
N GLN A 502 -33.05 -4.78 -4.06
CA GLN A 502 -33.79 -4.69 -2.81
C GLN A 502 -34.59 -3.40 -2.76
N ILE A 503 -35.83 -3.49 -2.27
CA ILE A 503 -36.74 -2.36 -2.18
C ILE A 503 -37.28 -2.26 -0.75
N TYR A 504 -37.21 -1.05 -0.17
CA TYR A 504 -37.61 -0.75 1.20
C TYR A 504 -38.74 0.30 1.24
N PRO A 505 -39.87 0.03 1.92
CA PRO A 505 -40.94 1.01 2.11
C PRO A 505 -40.60 1.96 3.28
N ILE A 506 -40.14 3.18 2.96
CA ILE A 506 -39.74 4.17 3.96
C ILE A 506 -40.93 4.60 4.83
N HIS A 507 -42.11 4.70 4.25
CA HIS A 507 -43.34 5.08 4.93
C HIS A 507 -43.72 4.13 6.08
N GLU A 508 -43.54 2.82 5.90
CA GLU A 508 -43.76 1.81 6.96
C GLU A 508 -42.66 1.85 8.04
N ILE A 509 -41.40 2.06 7.64
CA ILE A 509 -40.30 2.15 8.60
C ILE A 509 -40.46 3.38 9.51
N VAL A 510 -40.89 4.51 8.94
CA VAL A 510 -41.09 5.76 9.67
C VAL A 510 -42.24 5.65 10.68
N SER A 511 -43.28 4.86 10.39
CA SER A 511 -44.41 4.67 11.31
C SER A 511 -44.04 3.83 12.53
N GLN A 512 -43.06 2.93 12.40
CA GLN A 512 -42.56 2.08 13.50
C GLN A 512 -41.55 2.80 14.41
N LEU A 513 -40.94 3.90 13.96
CA LEU A 513 -39.91 4.62 14.72
C LEU A 513 -40.50 5.74 15.59
N PRO A 514 -40.18 5.78 16.90
CA PRO A 514 -40.56 6.89 17.79
C PRO A 514 -40.12 8.26 17.25
N HIS A 515 -40.97 9.28 17.44
CA HIS A 515 -40.71 10.64 16.93
C HIS A 515 -39.36 11.20 17.38
N GLU A 516 -38.99 10.99 18.65
CA GLU A 516 -37.77 11.55 19.24
C GLU A 516 -36.49 10.88 18.71
N LEU A 517 -36.55 9.58 18.37
CA LEU A 517 -35.45 8.87 17.71
C LEU A 517 -35.26 9.31 16.27
N LYS A 518 -36.35 9.64 15.57
CA LYS A 518 -36.29 10.21 14.21
C LYS A 518 -35.66 11.61 14.23
N ALA A 519 -36.01 12.42 15.21
CA ALA A 519 -35.55 13.80 15.31
C ALA A 519 -34.01 13.95 15.47
N ASN A 520 -33.35 12.99 16.12
CA ASN A 520 -31.90 13.02 16.38
C ASN A 520 -31.10 12.03 15.50
N LEU A 521 -31.75 11.41 14.51
CA LEU A 521 -31.16 10.33 13.70
C LEU A 521 -29.97 10.81 12.87
N LEU A 522 -30.03 12.02 12.32
CA LEU A 522 -28.94 12.59 11.52
C LEU A 522 -27.71 12.92 12.37
N ALA A 523 -27.91 13.44 13.59
CA ALA A 523 -26.83 13.70 14.53
C ALA A 523 -26.14 12.40 14.98
N TYR A 524 -26.93 11.36 15.27
CA TYR A 524 -26.40 10.02 15.56
C TYR A 524 -25.57 9.47 14.38
N HIS A 525 -26.12 9.57 13.17
CA HIS A 525 -25.47 9.08 11.96
C HIS A 525 -24.19 9.87 11.62
N SER A 526 -24.17 11.19 11.83
CA SER A 526 -22.99 12.02 11.58
C SER A 526 -21.86 11.74 12.59
N ILE A 527 -22.17 11.52 13.87
CA ILE A 527 -21.17 11.20 14.91
C ILE A 527 -20.54 9.82 14.70
N LEU A 528 -21.31 8.82 14.30
CA LEU A 528 -20.82 7.45 14.11
C LEU A 528 -20.23 7.17 12.71
N GLY A 529 -20.10 8.20 11.90
CA GLY A 529 -19.37 8.18 10.66
C GLY A 529 -20.25 8.04 9.43
N SER A 530 -19.90 8.75 8.36
CA SER A 530 -20.54 8.71 7.04
C SER A 530 -19.45 8.72 5.96
N SER A 531 -19.77 9.04 4.71
CA SER A 531 -18.76 9.32 3.68
C SER A 531 -17.90 10.55 4.00
N ALA A 532 -18.39 11.47 4.85
CA ALA A 532 -17.73 12.73 5.22
C ALA A 532 -17.27 12.79 6.70
N THR A 533 -17.86 12.00 7.60
CA THR A 533 -17.55 11.99 9.05
C THR A 533 -16.96 10.66 9.49
N VAL A 534 -16.33 10.58 10.66
CA VAL A 534 -15.44 9.46 11.04
C VAL A 534 -16.14 8.27 11.72
N TYR A 535 -15.70 7.04 11.39
CA TYR A 535 -16.06 5.84 12.16
C TYR A 535 -15.13 5.66 13.37
N LEU A 536 -15.72 5.58 14.57
CA LEU A 536 -14.98 5.32 15.81
C LEU A 536 -14.53 3.85 15.88
N ALA A 537 -13.25 3.63 16.15
CA ALA A 537 -12.68 2.29 16.23
C ALA A 537 -13.36 1.43 17.32
N GLY A 538 -13.90 0.27 16.90
CA GLY A 538 -14.56 -0.67 17.81
C GLY A 538 -16.04 -0.36 18.12
N ILE A 539 -16.60 0.74 17.59
CA ILE A 539 -18.01 1.10 17.75
C ILE A 539 -18.70 1.00 16.39
N THR A 540 -19.69 0.12 16.26
CA THR A 540 -20.50 -0.03 15.05
C THR A 540 -21.87 0.61 15.24
N LYS A 541 -22.50 1.10 14.16
CA LYS A 541 -23.87 1.66 14.19
C LYS A 541 -24.91 0.65 14.66
N THR A 542 -24.76 -0.60 14.26
CA THR A 542 -25.64 -1.69 14.71
C THR A 542 -25.46 -2.00 16.19
N GLY A 543 -24.21 -1.99 16.69
CA GLY A 543 -23.89 -2.26 18.09
C GLY A 543 -24.28 -1.14 19.05
N SER A 544 -24.33 0.11 18.56
CA SER A 544 -24.65 1.30 19.36
C SER A 544 -26.12 1.72 19.32
N TRP A 545 -26.95 1.14 18.44
CA TRP A 545 -28.37 1.49 18.31
C TRP A 545 -29.16 1.40 19.62
N LYS A 546 -28.94 0.34 20.42
CA LYS A 546 -29.60 0.18 21.73
C LYS A 546 -29.22 1.29 22.72
N LEU A 547 -27.97 1.76 22.66
CA LEU A 547 -27.49 2.85 23.52
C LEU A 547 -28.03 4.20 23.01
N TYR A 548 -28.11 4.39 21.70
CA TYR A 548 -28.76 5.55 21.11
C TYR A 548 -30.23 5.65 21.53
N ALA A 549 -30.97 4.53 21.46
CA ALA A 549 -32.36 4.48 21.90
C ALA A 549 -32.56 4.90 23.37
N LYS A 550 -31.53 4.74 24.22
CA LYS A 550 -31.55 5.14 25.63
C LYS A 550 -31.10 6.59 25.87
N TYR A 551 -30.19 7.12 25.04
CA TYR A 551 -29.49 8.39 25.30
C TYR A 551 -29.65 9.44 24.18
N TYR A 552 -30.63 9.30 23.28
CA TYR A 552 -30.88 10.25 22.19
C TYR A 552 -31.07 11.70 22.64
N GLY A 553 -31.59 11.91 23.87
CA GLY A 553 -31.79 13.24 24.45
C GLY A 553 -30.52 14.09 24.50
N LEU A 554 -29.34 13.47 24.63
CA LEU A 554 -28.04 14.15 24.63
C LEU A 554 -27.69 14.78 23.27
N LEU A 555 -28.31 14.33 22.19
CA LEU A 555 -28.05 14.83 20.83
C LEU A 555 -29.00 15.94 20.39
N THR A 556 -29.97 16.31 21.22
CA THR A 556 -30.93 17.40 20.90
C THR A 556 -30.24 18.73 20.59
N GLY A 557 -29.10 19.01 21.23
CA GLY A 557 -28.28 20.20 20.99
C GLY A 557 -27.74 20.33 19.56
N PHE A 558 -27.57 19.22 18.82
CA PHE A 558 -27.14 19.27 17.40
C PHE A 558 -28.17 19.91 16.47
N ARG A 559 -29.38 20.15 16.96
CA ARG A 559 -30.45 20.84 16.23
C ARG A 559 -30.44 22.36 16.45
N THR A 560 -29.58 22.86 17.34
CA THR A 560 -29.47 24.29 17.65
C THR A 560 -28.46 24.96 16.72
N ASP A 561 -28.52 26.29 16.59
CA ASP A 561 -27.67 27.07 15.68
C ASP A 561 -26.19 27.12 16.10
N SER A 562 -25.81 26.61 17.29
CA SER A 562 -24.46 26.75 17.83
C SER A 562 -23.86 25.46 18.39
N TYR A 563 -22.69 25.10 17.86
CA TYR A 563 -21.91 23.96 18.32
C TYR A 563 -21.48 24.05 19.79
N THR A 564 -21.29 25.26 20.34
CA THR A 564 -20.84 25.44 21.73
C THR A 564 -21.80 24.81 22.74
N ASN A 565 -23.12 24.91 22.47
CA ASN A 565 -24.16 24.35 23.32
C ASN A 565 -24.28 22.81 23.16
N ALA A 566 -23.97 22.30 21.96
CA ALA A 566 -24.05 20.87 21.66
C ALA A 566 -22.82 20.09 22.15
N LYS A 567 -21.65 20.73 22.25
CA LYS A 567 -20.36 20.08 22.51
C LYS A 567 -20.37 19.15 23.73
N GLN A 568 -20.81 19.65 24.88
CA GLN A 568 -20.71 18.89 26.13
C GLN A 568 -21.64 17.67 26.14
N THR A 569 -22.88 17.82 25.68
CA THR A 569 -23.83 16.70 25.62
C THR A 569 -23.45 15.68 24.55
N ALA A 570 -22.86 16.14 23.44
CA ALA A 570 -22.28 15.30 22.39
C ALA A 570 -21.11 14.43 22.89
N GLU A 571 -20.19 15.04 23.63
CA GLU A 571 -19.06 14.33 24.24
C GLU A 571 -19.55 13.27 25.23
N GLN A 572 -20.51 13.63 26.09
CA GLN A 572 -21.14 12.68 27.01
C GLN A 572 -21.80 11.51 26.27
N PHE A 573 -22.45 11.76 25.12
CA PHE A 573 -23.02 10.69 24.30
C PHE A 573 -21.93 9.72 23.82
N VAL A 574 -20.81 10.22 23.31
CA VAL A 574 -19.68 9.37 22.87
C VAL A 574 -19.07 8.58 24.03
N VAL A 575 -18.94 9.19 25.22
CA VAL A 575 -18.48 8.50 26.44
C VAL A 575 -19.42 7.34 26.81
N LYS A 576 -20.74 7.52 26.71
CA LYS A 576 -21.71 6.45 26.94
C LYS A 576 -21.61 5.33 25.90
N LEU A 577 -21.29 5.66 24.64
CA LEU A 577 -21.04 4.66 23.60
C LEU A 577 -19.80 3.80 23.89
N CYS A 578 -18.80 4.35 24.56
CA CYS A 578 -17.61 3.62 25.02
C CYS A 578 -17.89 2.67 26.21
N LYS A 579 -19.15 2.54 26.67
CA LYS A 579 -19.59 1.64 27.75
C LYS A 579 -18.87 1.87 29.09
N VAL A 580 -18.58 3.13 29.42
CA VAL A 580 -18.05 3.51 30.73
C VAL A 580 -19.23 3.68 31.70
N GLU A 581 -19.27 2.84 32.74
CA GLU A 581 -20.45 2.64 33.59
C GLU A 581 -20.75 3.87 34.48
N GLN A 582 -19.75 4.50 35.12
CA GLN A 582 -19.89 5.75 35.90
C GLN A 582 -18.55 6.52 36.01
N GLY A 583 -18.62 7.86 36.21
CA GLY A 583 -17.47 8.70 36.62
C GLY A 583 -16.61 9.34 35.51
N ALA A 584 -17.03 9.29 34.24
CA ALA A 584 -16.35 9.98 33.14
C ALA A 584 -17.21 11.10 32.56
N ASP A 585 -16.81 12.35 32.81
CA ASP A 585 -17.46 13.54 32.26
C ASP A 585 -16.85 13.97 30.91
N THR A 586 -15.61 13.55 30.64
CA THR A 586 -14.88 13.87 29.40
C THR A 586 -14.34 12.60 28.73
N ALA A 587 -14.01 12.71 27.44
CA ALA A 587 -13.40 11.63 26.68
C ALA A 587 -12.04 11.21 27.26
N ASP A 588 -11.25 12.15 27.77
CA ASP A 588 -9.97 11.86 28.42
C ASP A 588 -10.13 11.01 29.70
N VAL A 589 -11.13 11.31 30.53
CA VAL A 589 -11.44 10.50 31.73
C VAL A 589 -11.93 9.11 31.32
N ALA A 590 -12.80 9.03 30.31
CA ALA A 590 -13.25 7.74 29.76
C ALA A 590 -12.08 6.91 29.23
N ARG A 591 -11.13 7.55 28.53
CA ARG A 591 -9.92 6.95 28.00
C ARG A 591 -9.01 6.44 29.13
N TYR A 592 -8.84 7.20 30.22
CA TYR A 592 -8.11 6.75 31.41
C TYR A 592 -8.77 5.55 32.10
N ILE A 593 -10.08 5.58 32.34
CA ILE A 593 -10.80 4.48 32.99
C ILE A 593 -10.70 3.19 32.16
N LEU A 594 -10.88 3.28 30.83
CA LEU A 594 -10.74 2.13 29.94
C LEU A 594 -9.31 1.61 29.85
N PHE A 595 -8.33 2.52 29.88
CA PHE A 595 -6.91 2.15 29.91
C PHE A 595 -6.55 1.35 31.17
N ARG A 596 -7.14 1.68 32.33
CA ARG A 596 -6.90 0.98 33.60
C ARG A 596 -7.52 -0.41 33.72
N LYS A 597 -8.50 -0.76 32.87
CA LYS A 597 -9.12 -2.10 32.93
C LYS A 597 -8.16 -3.14 32.32
N THR A 598 -7.85 -4.18 33.10
CA THR A 598 -6.86 -5.27 32.86
C THR A 598 -6.96 -6.03 31.53
N THR A 599 -8.00 -5.78 30.72
CA THR A 599 -8.23 -6.41 29.42
C THR A 599 -7.72 -5.59 28.22
N PHE A 600 -7.37 -4.30 28.37
CA PHE A 600 -6.86 -3.49 27.26
C PHE A 600 -5.35 -3.66 26.99
N TYR A 601 -4.62 -4.24 27.95
CA TYR A 601 -3.16 -4.38 27.92
C TYR A 601 -2.63 -5.31 26.81
N SER A 602 -3.48 -6.16 26.20
CA SER A 602 -2.98 -7.27 25.37
C SER A 602 -3.37 -7.30 23.90
N LYS A 603 -4.24 -6.44 23.33
CA LYS A 603 -4.51 -6.57 21.87
C LYS A 603 -5.13 -5.43 21.05
N ASN A 604 -5.65 -4.33 21.59
CA ASN A 604 -6.41 -3.36 20.74
C ASN A 604 -6.36 -1.90 21.21
N PHE A 605 -5.19 -1.26 21.26
CA PHE A 605 -5.05 0.18 21.57
C PHE A 605 -5.86 1.10 20.66
N GLU A 606 -6.11 0.67 19.42
CA GLU A 606 -6.96 1.40 18.47
C GLU A 606 -8.39 1.59 19.00
N LYS A 607 -8.87 0.75 19.93
CA LYS A 607 -10.22 0.82 20.50
C LYS A 607 -10.36 1.76 21.70
N LEU A 608 -9.29 2.46 22.11
CA LEU A 608 -9.42 3.52 23.11
C LEU A 608 -10.25 4.68 22.51
N PRO A 609 -11.10 5.35 23.31
CA PRO A 609 -11.81 6.55 22.87
C PRO A 609 -10.82 7.62 22.41
N PRO A 610 -11.14 8.49 21.42
CA PRO A 610 -10.30 9.65 21.09
C PRO A 610 -10.05 10.54 22.32
N THR A 611 -8.95 11.31 22.29
CA THR A 611 -8.73 12.42 23.23
C THR A 611 -9.82 13.48 23.07
N THR A 612 -10.05 14.30 24.11
CA THR A 612 -11.04 15.40 24.05
C THR A 612 -10.72 16.39 22.91
N ASP A 613 -9.44 16.64 22.61
CA ASP A 613 -9.02 17.48 21.45
C ASP A 613 -9.43 16.86 20.10
N SER A 614 -9.04 15.61 19.85
CA SER A 614 -9.40 14.91 18.61
C SER A 614 -10.92 14.69 18.49
N LEU A 615 -11.61 14.48 19.61
CA LEU A 615 -13.07 14.32 19.64
C LEU A 615 -13.77 15.64 19.32
N ASP A 616 -13.35 16.78 19.86
CA ASP A 616 -13.93 18.09 19.56
C ASP A 616 -13.89 18.39 18.06
N LEU A 617 -12.76 18.13 17.41
CA LEU A 617 -12.62 18.28 15.96
C LEU A 617 -13.56 17.33 15.20
N HIS A 618 -13.75 16.10 15.67
CA HIS A 618 -14.71 15.16 15.07
C HIS A 618 -16.16 15.61 15.23
N LEU A 619 -16.54 16.07 16.42
CA LEU A 619 -17.87 16.56 16.71
C LEU A 619 -18.20 17.83 15.93
N LYS A 620 -17.24 18.75 15.74
CA LYS A 620 -17.38 19.90 14.83
C LYS A 620 -17.70 19.47 13.40
N ARG A 621 -16.96 18.49 12.86
CA ARG A 621 -17.24 17.95 11.52
C ARG A 621 -18.61 17.27 11.43
N ALA A 622 -18.97 16.52 12.48
CA ALA A 622 -20.28 15.87 12.58
C ALA A 622 -21.43 16.88 12.65
N PHE A 623 -21.22 18.01 13.35
CA PHE A 623 -22.18 19.11 13.45
C PHE A 623 -22.34 19.80 12.09
N TYR A 624 -21.23 20.16 11.43
CA TYR A 624 -21.25 20.73 10.08
C TYR A 624 -22.04 19.85 9.10
N GLN A 625 -21.76 18.55 9.10
CA GLN A 625 -22.45 17.60 8.22
C GLN A 625 -23.95 17.47 8.56
N ASN A 626 -24.29 17.45 9.85
CA ASN A 626 -25.68 17.42 10.31
C ASN A 626 -26.45 18.67 9.86
N SER A 627 -25.87 19.86 10.02
CA SER A 627 -26.49 21.12 9.61
C SER A 627 -26.75 21.18 8.09
N ILE A 628 -25.86 20.63 7.27
CA ILE A 628 -26.09 20.48 5.83
C ILE A 628 -27.26 19.53 5.53
N TRP A 629 -27.33 18.40 6.23
CA TRP A 629 -28.39 17.41 6.01
C TRP A 629 -29.76 17.88 6.52
N GLU A 630 -29.81 18.66 7.61
CA GLU A 630 -31.06 19.28 8.09
C GLU A 630 -31.57 20.35 7.09
N ALA A 631 -30.67 21.08 6.43
CA ALA A 631 -31.02 22.04 5.38
C ALA A 631 -31.37 21.40 4.01
N ALA A 632 -31.44 20.06 3.90
CA ALA A 632 -31.68 19.37 2.63
C ALA A 632 -33.06 19.66 2.01
N THR A 633 -34.02 20.17 2.78
CA THR A 633 -35.34 20.60 2.29
C THR A 633 -35.37 22.03 1.76
N SER A 634 -34.30 22.81 1.98
CA SER A 634 -34.19 24.21 1.58
C SER A 634 -33.35 24.36 0.31
N HIS A 635 -33.58 25.42 -0.49
CA HIS A 635 -32.82 25.69 -1.71
C HIS A 635 -31.37 26.13 -1.46
N THR A 636 -31.10 26.63 -0.25
CA THR A 636 -29.78 27.10 0.18
C THR A 636 -29.26 26.25 1.34
N THR A 637 -27.98 25.91 1.25
CA THR A 637 -27.18 25.46 2.39
C THR A 637 -26.96 26.62 3.36
N PRO A 638 -26.75 26.36 4.65
CA PRO A 638 -26.59 27.42 5.64
C PRO A 638 -25.40 28.33 5.28
N PRO A 639 -25.59 29.66 5.14
CA PRO A 639 -24.59 30.57 4.56
C PRO A 639 -23.34 30.78 5.42
N ASN A 640 -23.37 30.42 6.71
CA ASN A 640 -22.31 30.71 7.68
C ASN A 640 -21.49 29.46 8.09
N LEU A 641 -21.49 28.40 7.29
CA LEU A 641 -20.71 27.19 7.61
C LEU A 641 -19.43 27.14 6.77
N VAL A 642 -18.32 27.60 7.36
CA VAL A 642 -16.98 27.57 6.75
C VAL A 642 -16.24 26.30 7.20
N PRO A 643 -15.84 25.38 6.30
CA PRO A 643 -15.20 24.11 6.70
C PRO A 643 -14.01 24.28 7.66
N GLU A 644 -13.22 25.33 7.50
CA GLU A 644 -12.05 25.61 8.34
C GLU A 644 -12.41 25.79 9.82
N GLU A 645 -13.56 26.37 10.13
CA GLU A 645 -14.06 26.55 11.49
C GLU A 645 -14.54 25.23 12.12
N TYR A 646 -14.89 24.25 11.28
CA TYR A 646 -15.46 22.97 11.69
C TYR A 646 -14.48 21.80 11.59
N GLY A 647 -13.17 22.07 11.60
CA GLY A 647 -12.13 21.04 11.75
C GLY A 647 -11.56 20.50 10.44
N TRP A 648 -11.59 21.30 9.39
CA TRP A 648 -10.88 21.08 8.13
C TRP A 648 -9.79 22.14 7.91
N LYS A 649 -8.85 21.86 7.00
CA LYS A 649 -7.83 22.83 6.56
C LYS A 649 -7.73 22.86 5.04
N ASP A 650 -7.45 24.03 4.51
CA ASP A 650 -7.17 24.24 3.09
C ASP A 650 -5.66 24.34 2.84
N ASN A 651 -5.09 23.33 2.19
CA ASN A 651 -3.67 23.33 1.79
C ASN A 651 -3.45 23.78 0.33
N GLY A 652 -4.45 24.41 -0.30
CA GLY A 652 -4.40 24.73 -1.74
C GLY A 652 -4.58 23.50 -2.64
N SER A 653 -5.11 22.39 -2.09
CA SER A 653 -5.42 21.16 -2.83
C SER A 653 -6.89 21.11 -3.28
N GLU A 654 -7.24 20.23 -4.22
CA GLU A 654 -8.63 20.03 -4.69
C GLU A 654 -9.61 19.51 -3.62
N CYS A 655 -9.14 19.11 -2.42
CA CYS A 655 -9.99 18.70 -1.31
C CYS A 655 -9.52 19.33 0.00
N TYR A 656 -10.47 19.53 0.92
CA TYR A 656 -10.17 19.85 2.31
C TYR A 656 -9.53 18.64 3.01
N GLU A 657 -8.50 18.90 3.80
CA GLU A 657 -7.91 17.87 4.65
C GLU A 657 -8.48 17.97 6.07
N PRO A 658 -8.88 16.84 6.69
CA PRO A 658 -9.35 16.87 8.07
C PRO A 658 -8.19 17.19 9.03
N VAL A 659 -8.41 18.12 9.95
CA VAL A 659 -7.50 18.34 11.08
C VAL A 659 -7.82 17.30 12.15
N LEU A 660 -6.86 16.44 12.50
CA LEU A 660 -7.11 15.30 13.39
C LEU A 660 -6.81 15.59 14.86
N MET A 661 -5.89 16.51 15.13
CA MET A 661 -5.51 16.99 16.46
C MET A 661 -4.98 18.42 16.32
N THR A 662 -5.20 19.26 17.33
CA THR A 662 -4.58 20.59 17.44
C THR A 662 -3.38 20.57 18.38
N LEU A 663 -3.40 19.68 19.37
CA LEU A 663 -2.30 19.53 20.31
C LEU A 663 -1.18 18.72 19.67
N PRO A 664 0.10 19.08 19.91
CA PRO A 664 1.20 18.26 19.47
C PRO A 664 1.14 16.90 20.18
N PRO A 665 1.57 15.81 19.50
CA PRO A 665 1.75 14.53 20.17
C PRO A 665 2.73 14.70 21.34
N ILE A 666 2.67 13.76 22.30
CA ILE A 666 3.46 13.85 23.53
C ILE A 666 4.94 14.21 23.26
N THR A 667 5.49 15.13 24.06
CA THR A 667 6.78 15.79 23.77
C THR A 667 7.93 14.80 23.67
N GLU A 668 8.94 15.14 22.87
CA GLU A 668 10.17 14.35 22.74
C GLU A 668 10.87 14.16 24.09
N GLY A 669 10.69 15.09 25.04
CA GLY A 669 11.17 14.96 26.43
C GLY A 669 10.51 13.82 27.20
N CYS A 670 9.17 13.71 27.14
CA CYS A 670 8.45 12.57 27.70
C CYS A 670 8.82 11.26 26.98
N LEU A 671 8.97 11.30 25.65
CA LEU A 671 9.45 10.15 24.89
C LEU A 671 10.87 9.76 25.28
N LYS A 672 11.77 10.71 25.59
CA LYS A 672 13.14 10.49 26.11
C LYS A 672 13.13 9.90 27.52
N MET A 673 12.23 10.33 28.39
CA MET A 673 12.06 9.69 29.72
C MET A 673 11.54 8.25 29.63
N ILE A 674 10.82 7.92 28.55
CA ILE A 674 10.26 6.59 28.28
C ILE A 674 11.15 5.78 27.30
N SER A 675 12.17 6.39 26.69
CA SER A 675 13.12 5.75 25.79
C SER A 675 14.51 5.68 26.39
N CYS A 676 14.89 4.49 26.83
CA CYS A 676 16.30 4.13 26.93
C CYS A 676 16.90 4.30 25.53
N GLY A 677 18.03 5.00 25.39
CA GLY A 677 18.82 5.12 24.15
C GLY A 677 19.48 3.81 23.70
N CYS A 678 18.91 2.69 24.13
CA CYS A 678 19.47 1.37 24.11
C CYS A 678 18.96 0.70 22.82
N ASN A 679 19.90 0.17 22.03
CA ASN A 679 19.57 -0.50 20.77
C ASN A 679 18.48 -1.56 21.04
N VAL A 680 17.45 -1.63 20.18
CA VAL A 680 16.17 -2.37 20.40
C VAL A 680 16.35 -3.85 20.79
N TYR A 681 17.56 -4.39 20.67
CA TYR A 681 17.89 -5.75 21.05
C TYR A 681 18.36 -5.92 22.52
N PHE A 682 18.79 -4.87 23.23
CA PHE A 682 19.48 -5.01 24.52
C PHE A 682 19.23 -3.85 25.51
N CYS A 683 17.98 -3.45 25.69
CA CYS A 683 17.61 -2.55 26.79
C CYS A 683 17.15 -3.37 28.01
N PRO A 684 17.70 -3.17 29.22
CA PRO A 684 17.26 -3.89 30.42
C PRO A 684 15.79 -3.64 30.79
N THR A 685 15.24 -2.49 30.39
CA THR A 685 13.81 -2.16 30.52
C THR A 685 13.00 -2.45 29.24
N SER A 686 13.63 -3.02 28.22
CA SER A 686 12.97 -3.52 27.01
C SER A 686 13.57 -4.85 26.54
N HIS A 687 13.61 -5.84 27.43
CA HIS A 687 13.35 -7.17 26.95
C HIS A 687 11.98 -7.09 26.26
N THR A 688 11.97 -7.30 24.95
CA THR A 688 10.77 -7.70 24.22
C THR A 688 9.96 -8.60 25.13
N LEU A 689 8.77 -8.16 25.56
CA LEU A 689 7.73 -9.04 26.05
C LEU A 689 7.33 -9.96 24.89
N ARG A 690 8.20 -10.90 24.53
CA ARG A 690 7.70 -12.25 24.34
C ARG A 690 7.13 -12.58 25.71
N ASN A 691 5.81 -12.65 25.78
CA ASN A 691 5.11 -12.99 26.99
C ASN A 691 5.85 -14.19 27.61
N ILE A 692 6.30 -14.09 28.85
CA ILE A 692 7.01 -15.21 29.51
C ILE A 692 6.14 -16.48 29.45
N ASN A 693 4.81 -16.31 29.43
CA ASN A 693 3.83 -17.37 29.23
C ASN A 693 4.00 -18.14 27.89
N ASP A 694 4.62 -17.53 26.88
CA ASP A 694 4.90 -18.16 25.57
C ASP A 694 6.22 -18.96 25.58
N TRP A 695 7.08 -18.81 26.60
CA TRP A 695 8.36 -19.52 26.68
C TRP A 695 8.16 -20.92 27.24
N THR A 696 8.78 -21.89 26.57
CA THR A 696 8.75 -23.30 26.97
C THR A 696 10.17 -23.86 26.82
N ILE A 697 10.66 -24.54 27.84
CA ILE A 697 11.95 -25.24 27.86
C ILE A 697 11.67 -26.72 27.63
N GLN A 698 12.38 -27.33 26.67
CA GLN A 698 12.30 -28.77 26.43
C GLN A 698 13.50 -29.47 27.07
N LEU A 699 13.23 -30.45 27.92
CA LEU A 699 14.23 -31.23 28.65
C LEU A 699 14.23 -32.68 28.13
N GLY A 700 15.36 -33.39 28.21
CA GLY A 700 15.44 -34.81 27.81
C GLY A 700 15.34 -35.07 26.29
N ILE A 701 15.70 -34.09 25.46
CA ILE A 701 15.62 -34.18 24.00
C ILE A 701 17.00 -34.47 23.40
N THR A 702 17.08 -35.49 22.53
CA THR A 702 18.30 -35.82 21.74
C THR A 702 18.15 -35.50 20.25
N ARG A 703 16.91 -35.27 19.79
CA ARG A 703 16.56 -35.01 18.38
C ARG A 703 15.60 -33.84 18.24
N ARG A 704 15.97 -32.84 17.44
CA ARG A 704 15.31 -31.52 17.35
C ARG A 704 13.85 -31.52 16.88
N HIS A 705 13.45 -32.52 16.10
CA HIS A 705 12.16 -32.56 15.41
C HIS A 705 11.32 -33.80 15.72
N SER A 706 11.76 -34.66 16.64
CA SER A 706 11.02 -35.86 17.04
C SER A 706 10.50 -35.75 18.46
N HIS A 707 9.31 -36.29 18.69
CA HIS A 707 8.77 -36.48 20.03
C HIS A 707 9.64 -37.50 20.79
N SER A 708 10.20 -37.11 21.93
CA SER A 708 10.93 -38.00 22.85
C SER A 708 9.97 -38.47 23.93
N TYR A 709 9.87 -39.78 24.14
CA TYR A 709 9.04 -40.36 25.21
C TYR A 709 9.49 -39.89 26.61
N TYR A 710 10.77 -39.60 26.75
CA TYR A 710 11.40 -39.11 27.98
C TYR A 710 11.59 -37.58 28.00
N GLY A 711 10.95 -36.86 27.07
CA GLY A 711 11.09 -35.41 26.95
C GLY A 711 10.00 -34.65 27.71
N GLU A 712 10.39 -33.66 28.52
CA GLU A 712 9.45 -32.81 29.25
C GLU A 712 9.43 -31.39 28.69
N ASN A 713 8.23 -30.80 28.55
CA ASN A 713 8.04 -29.41 28.17
C ASN A 713 7.65 -28.59 29.40
N MET A 714 8.53 -27.70 29.84
CA MET A 714 8.38 -26.92 31.06
C MET A 714 8.14 -25.45 30.74
N LYS A 715 7.17 -24.84 31.42
CA LYS A 715 6.95 -23.40 31.35
C LYS A 715 7.96 -22.64 32.21
N VAL A 716 8.30 -21.44 31.76
CA VAL A 716 9.21 -20.54 32.48
C VAL A 716 8.36 -19.61 33.35
N ARG A 717 8.60 -19.63 34.66
CA ARG A 717 7.97 -18.69 35.61
C ARG A 717 8.69 -17.34 35.60
N LYS A 718 10.02 -17.37 35.55
CA LYS A 718 10.84 -16.15 35.65
C LYS A 718 12.19 -16.31 34.97
N VAL A 719 12.70 -15.21 34.42
CA VAL A 719 14.08 -15.09 33.90
C VAL A 719 14.83 -14.07 34.75
N ILE A 720 16.04 -14.44 35.20
CA ILE A 720 16.89 -13.64 36.10
C ILE A 720 18.24 -13.42 35.39
N PRO A 721 18.38 -12.33 34.60
CA PRO A 721 19.65 -11.98 33.98
C PRO A 721 20.65 -11.45 35.00
N HIS A 722 21.95 -11.57 34.72
CA HIS A 722 22.99 -10.96 35.54
C HIS A 722 22.84 -9.43 35.56
N PRO A 723 22.88 -8.76 36.74
CA PRO A 723 22.61 -7.32 36.83
C PRO A 723 23.64 -6.44 36.12
N GLN A 724 24.85 -6.97 35.91
CA GLN A 724 25.95 -6.29 35.21
C GLN A 724 26.15 -6.79 33.78
N TYR A 725 25.17 -7.48 33.20
CA TYR A 725 25.22 -7.83 31.77
C TYR A 725 25.41 -6.56 30.93
N ASN A 726 26.44 -6.57 30.08
CA ASN A 726 26.84 -5.42 29.28
C ASN A 726 26.94 -5.83 27.81
N SER A 727 26.18 -5.15 26.95
CA SER A 727 26.22 -5.36 25.49
C SER A 727 27.09 -4.34 24.74
N GLU A 728 27.58 -3.29 25.40
CA GLU A 728 28.51 -2.31 24.82
C GLU A 728 29.92 -2.88 24.73
N VAL A 729 30.34 -3.62 25.76
CA VAL A 729 31.41 -4.62 25.64
C VAL A 729 30.76 -5.89 25.10
N ILE A 730 31.35 -6.56 24.11
CA ILE A 730 30.70 -7.62 23.34
C ILE A 730 30.24 -8.77 24.26
N HIS A 731 28.98 -8.72 24.68
CA HIS A 731 28.30 -9.70 25.55
C HIS A 731 29.06 -10.02 26.85
N ASP A 732 29.48 -9.00 27.60
CA ASP A 732 30.11 -9.21 28.91
C ASP A 732 29.06 -9.55 30.00
N ASN A 733 29.44 -10.43 30.93
CA ASN A 733 28.55 -11.02 31.94
C ASN A 733 27.28 -11.68 31.34
N ASP A 734 27.42 -12.37 30.20
CA ASP A 734 26.35 -13.06 29.48
C ASP A 734 25.89 -14.35 30.18
N ILE A 735 25.19 -14.20 31.31
CA ILE A 735 24.63 -15.28 32.11
C ILE A 735 23.25 -14.92 32.66
N ALA A 736 22.33 -15.89 32.67
CA ALA A 736 20.98 -15.74 33.22
C ALA A 736 20.48 -17.06 33.82
N LEU A 737 19.61 -16.97 34.84
CA LEU A 737 18.91 -18.11 35.42
C LEU A 737 17.45 -18.14 35.00
N PHE A 738 16.94 -19.34 34.73
CA PHE A 738 15.55 -19.59 34.38
C PHE A 738 14.88 -20.36 35.50
N GLN A 739 13.84 -19.77 36.09
CA GLN A 739 13.00 -20.44 37.07
C GLN A 739 11.85 -21.14 36.35
N LEU A 740 11.75 -22.46 36.49
CA LEU A 740 10.65 -23.25 35.95
C LEU A 740 9.37 -23.04 36.77
N GLU A 741 8.21 -23.21 36.14
CA GLU A 741 6.91 -23.13 36.80
C GLU A 741 6.68 -24.27 37.81
N SER A 742 7.14 -25.47 37.47
CA SER A 742 7.09 -26.66 38.31
C SER A 742 8.46 -27.34 38.44
N ARG A 743 8.62 -28.18 39.46
CA ARG A 743 9.83 -29.00 39.64
C ARG A 743 9.86 -30.13 38.61
N VAL A 744 11.06 -30.45 38.14
CA VAL A 744 11.33 -31.54 37.19
C VAL A 744 11.59 -32.84 37.95
N ALA A 745 11.02 -33.95 37.49
CA ALA A 745 11.34 -35.28 38.02
C ALA A 745 12.57 -35.84 37.31
N PHE A 746 13.60 -36.19 38.07
CA PHE A 746 14.83 -36.75 37.50
C PHE A 746 14.66 -38.23 37.17
N HIS A 747 15.28 -38.65 36.07
CA HIS A 747 15.34 -40.04 35.63
C HIS A 747 16.62 -40.28 34.81
N GLU A 748 16.85 -41.52 34.35
CA GLU A 748 18.08 -41.97 33.67
C GLU A 748 18.50 -41.16 32.42
N HIS A 749 17.59 -40.37 31.84
CA HIS A 749 17.84 -39.54 30.65
C HIS A 749 17.67 -38.04 30.93
N LEU A 750 17.45 -37.66 32.19
CA LEU A 750 17.29 -36.26 32.61
C LEU A 750 17.87 -36.07 34.02
N LEU A 751 19.13 -35.64 34.07
CA LEU A 751 19.88 -35.36 35.28
C LEU A 751 20.47 -33.94 35.24
N PRO A 752 20.58 -33.25 36.38
CA PRO A 752 21.25 -31.96 36.44
C PRO A 752 22.77 -32.12 36.28
N VAL A 753 23.40 -31.13 35.67
CA VAL A 753 24.86 -30.99 35.61
C VAL A 753 25.38 -30.27 36.86
N CYS A 754 26.61 -30.56 37.29
CA CYS A 754 27.19 -29.88 38.44
C CYS A 754 27.59 -28.44 38.11
N LEU A 755 27.57 -27.59 39.14
CA LEU A 755 28.31 -26.34 39.12
C LEU A 755 29.80 -26.61 39.44
N PRO A 756 30.72 -25.74 38.98
CA PRO A 756 32.13 -25.77 39.37
C PRO A 756 32.32 -25.91 40.89
N PRO A 757 33.37 -26.63 41.36
CA PRO A 757 33.68 -26.75 42.78
C PRO A 757 33.93 -25.40 43.47
N ASP A 758 33.57 -25.32 44.74
CA ASP A 758 33.77 -24.10 45.55
C ASP A 758 35.24 -23.67 45.57
N GLY A 759 35.47 -22.38 45.34
CA GLY A 759 36.82 -21.78 45.27
C GLY A 759 37.48 -21.83 43.88
N MET A 760 36.90 -22.53 42.91
CA MET A 760 37.34 -22.48 41.52
C MET A 760 36.92 -21.14 40.88
N LYS A 761 37.89 -20.25 40.61
CA LYS A 761 37.62 -18.93 40.01
C LYS A 761 37.83 -18.87 38.51
N GLU A 762 38.71 -19.71 37.97
CA GLU A 762 39.02 -19.78 36.53
C GLU A 762 39.34 -21.23 36.11
N LEU A 763 39.10 -21.54 34.85
CA LEU A 763 39.53 -22.80 34.24
C LEU A 763 40.97 -22.68 33.76
N LYS A 764 41.78 -23.72 34.01
CA LYS A 764 43.17 -23.74 33.56
C LYS A 764 43.23 -23.85 32.03
N PRO A 765 44.05 -23.04 31.35
CA PRO A 765 44.33 -23.23 29.93
C PRO A 765 44.81 -24.67 29.64
N GLY A 766 44.38 -25.23 28.51
CA GLY A 766 44.61 -26.63 28.13
C GLY A 766 43.60 -27.62 28.72
N THR A 767 42.70 -27.20 29.61
CA THR A 767 41.60 -28.08 30.08
C THR A 767 40.72 -28.47 28.90
N SER A 768 40.57 -29.77 28.65
CA SER A 768 39.69 -30.29 27.60
C SER A 768 38.25 -30.29 28.08
N CYS A 769 37.39 -29.50 27.42
CA CYS A 769 35.97 -29.40 27.70
C CYS A 769 35.15 -29.77 26.46
N THR A 770 33.92 -30.22 26.66
CA THR A 770 33.01 -30.67 25.63
C THR A 770 31.89 -29.66 25.44
N VAL A 771 31.64 -29.23 24.20
CA VAL A 771 30.44 -28.49 23.83
C VAL A 771 29.43 -29.47 23.25
N ILE A 772 28.16 -29.32 23.64
CA ILE A 772 27.05 -30.12 23.11
C ILE A 772 25.97 -29.22 22.49
N GLY A 773 25.36 -29.66 21.39
CA GLY A 773 24.31 -28.88 20.75
C GLY A 773 23.83 -29.39 19.38
N TRP A 774 23.03 -28.57 18.71
CA TRP A 774 22.41 -28.85 17.40
C TRP A 774 22.78 -27.79 16.34
N GLY A 775 23.91 -27.12 16.53
CA GLY A 775 24.39 -26.02 15.72
C GLY A 775 24.51 -26.39 14.24
N LYS A 776 24.50 -25.35 13.40
CA LYS A 776 24.66 -25.53 11.96
C LYS A 776 26.02 -26.11 11.62
N LYS A 777 26.03 -27.14 10.78
CA LYS A 777 27.23 -27.66 10.14
C LYS A 777 27.33 -27.15 8.70
N GLU A 778 28.51 -26.67 8.30
CA GLU A 778 28.77 -26.35 6.89
C GLU A 778 28.90 -27.63 6.06
N LEU A 779 28.04 -27.79 5.05
CA LEU A 779 28.10 -28.91 4.11
C LEU A 779 28.99 -28.55 2.90
N LYS A 780 29.60 -29.55 2.28
CA LYS A 780 30.56 -29.44 1.15
C LYS A 780 30.07 -28.67 -0.10
N LYS A 781 28.83 -28.16 -0.13
CA LYS A 781 28.22 -27.39 -1.24
C LYS A 781 27.79 -25.97 -0.86
N GLY A 782 28.27 -25.42 0.26
CA GLY A 782 27.95 -24.05 0.68
C GLY A 782 26.54 -23.89 1.27
N SER A 783 25.87 -24.99 1.60
CA SER A 783 24.64 -25.00 2.39
C SER A 783 24.97 -25.32 3.86
N ALA A 784 24.41 -24.55 4.79
CA ALA A 784 24.50 -24.82 6.22
C ALA A 784 23.13 -25.25 6.74
N ALA A 785 23.05 -26.39 7.42
CA ALA A 785 21.81 -26.92 7.99
C ALA A 785 22.01 -27.24 9.47
N TYR A 786 20.93 -27.10 10.27
CA TYR A 786 20.93 -27.54 11.67
C TYR A 786 20.99 -29.06 11.73
N GLU A 787 21.74 -29.58 12.69
CA GLU A 787 21.85 -31.02 12.89
C GLU A 787 20.56 -31.57 13.54
N PRO A 788 19.98 -32.66 13.01
CA PRO A 788 18.75 -33.23 13.56
C PRO A 788 18.98 -33.97 14.88
N THR A 789 20.18 -34.50 15.10
CA THR A 789 20.62 -35.18 16.33
C THR A 789 21.60 -34.30 17.08
N VAL A 790 21.62 -34.40 18.42
CA VAL A 790 22.60 -33.67 19.24
C VAL A 790 24.01 -34.17 18.90
N ASN A 791 24.95 -33.23 18.79
CA ASN A 791 26.36 -33.53 18.57
C ASN A 791 27.19 -33.02 19.75
N GLU A 792 28.38 -33.58 19.88
CA GLU A 792 29.37 -33.15 20.86
C GLU A 792 30.74 -32.94 20.21
N VAL A 793 31.51 -32.01 20.75
CA VAL A 793 32.89 -31.78 20.31
C VAL A 793 33.77 -31.35 21.48
N GLN A 794 34.97 -31.93 21.58
CA GLN A 794 35.96 -31.55 22.58
C GLN A 794 36.82 -30.39 22.08
N VAL A 795 36.92 -29.35 22.88
CA VAL A 795 37.70 -28.13 22.65
C VAL A 795 38.56 -27.80 23.89
N PRO A 796 39.83 -27.41 23.70
CA PRO A 796 40.68 -27.01 24.82
C PRO A 796 40.40 -25.55 25.22
N VAL A 797 40.44 -25.27 26.51
CA VAL A 797 40.43 -23.90 27.06
C VAL A 797 41.71 -23.17 26.65
N LEU A 798 41.60 -21.94 26.19
CA LEU A 798 42.72 -21.10 25.77
C LEU A 798 43.11 -20.08 26.83
N HIS A 799 44.38 -19.66 26.80
CA HIS A 799 44.83 -18.52 27.60
C HIS A 799 44.15 -17.23 27.10
N ARG A 800 43.72 -16.36 28.02
CA ARG A 800 43.02 -15.11 27.68
C ARG A 800 43.87 -14.22 26.77
N ASP A 801 45.15 -14.09 27.06
CA ASP A 801 46.10 -13.31 26.24
C ASP A 801 46.21 -13.84 24.81
N LEU A 802 46.28 -15.17 24.64
CA LEU A 802 46.29 -15.79 23.31
C LEU A 802 44.98 -15.55 22.57
N CYS A 803 43.85 -15.56 23.28
CA CYS A 803 42.55 -15.24 22.70
C CYS A 803 42.46 -13.77 22.25
N ASN A 804 42.96 -12.84 23.07
CA ASN A 804 43.03 -11.41 22.72
C ASN A 804 44.01 -11.13 21.57
N GLU A 805 45.12 -11.88 21.49
CA GLU A 805 46.05 -11.81 20.34
C GLU A 805 45.36 -12.26 19.04
N TRP A 806 44.57 -13.33 19.10
CA TRP A 806 43.85 -13.82 17.92
C TRP A 806 42.64 -12.96 17.56
N LEU A 807 42.00 -12.34 18.55
CA LEU A 807 40.83 -11.46 18.40
C LEU A 807 41.22 -9.98 18.53
N VAL A 808 42.21 -9.52 17.76
CA VAL A 808 42.88 -8.18 17.80
C VAL A 808 41.95 -6.96 17.97
N GLN A 809 40.67 -7.05 17.62
CA GLN A 809 39.69 -5.95 17.71
C GLN A 809 38.58 -6.16 18.77
N LEU A 810 38.60 -7.27 19.52
CA LEU A 810 37.57 -7.65 20.47
C LEU A 810 38.22 -7.93 21.84
N ASN A 811 37.79 -7.20 22.86
CA ASN A 811 38.36 -7.34 24.20
C ASN A 811 37.66 -8.48 24.97
N VAL A 812 38.38 -9.57 25.24
CA VAL A 812 37.91 -10.69 26.06
C VAL A 812 38.15 -10.37 27.54
N THR A 813 37.08 -10.14 28.28
CA THR A 813 37.12 -9.77 29.70
C THR A 813 37.37 -10.99 30.60
N GLU A 814 37.55 -10.75 31.90
CA GLU A 814 37.54 -11.82 32.92
C GLU A 814 36.19 -12.54 33.04
N GLY A 815 35.11 -11.89 32.59
CA GLY A 815 33.77 -12.47 32.53
C GLY A 815 33.62 -13.54 31.45
N MET A 816 34.62 -13.68 30.59
CA MET A 816 34.64 -14.54 29.42
C MET A 816 35.80 -15.54 29.46
N ILE A 817 35.63 -16.64 28.73
CA ILE A 817 36.66 -17.65 28.48
C ILE A 817 36.60 -18.11 27.03
N CYS A 818 37.76 -18.40 26.43
CA CYS A 818 37.84 -18.88 25.06
C CYS A 818 38.18 -20.37 25.04
N ALA A 819 37.61 -21.11 24.09
CA ALA A 819 37.96 -22.50 23.85
C ALA A 819 37.93 -22.82 22.35
N GLY A 820 38.90 -23.59 21.88
CA GLY A 820 39.03 -23.95 20.47
C GLY A 820 40.44 -24.32 20.06
N TYR A 821 40.62 -24.79 18.83
CA TYR A 821 41.92 -25.15 18.27
C TYR A 821 42.48 -24.01 17.41
N GLN A 822 43.81 -23.88 17.38
CA GLN A 822 44.49 -22.90 16.54
C GLN A 822 44.17 -23.10 15.05
N GLU A 823 44.10 -24.35 14.62
CA GLU A 823 43.79 -24.76 13.25
C GLU A 823 42.29 -24.67 12.93
N GLY A 824 41.43 -24.41 13.92
CA GLY A 824 39.97 -24.43 13.77
C GLY A 824 39.41 -25.85 13.64
N GLY A 825 38.36 -26.01 12.83
CA GLY A 825 37.72 -27.29 12.49
C GLY A 825 36.73 -27.84 13.54
N LYS A 826 36.80 -27.40 14.80
CA LYS A 826 35.95 -27.83 15.91
C LYS A 826 35.54 -26.63 16.77
N ASP A 827 34.24 -26.35 16.87
CA ASP A 827 33.72 -25.19 17.60
C ASP A 827 32.20 -25.31 17.87
N ALA A 828 31.68 -24.47 18.76
CA ALA A 828 30.24 -24.19 18.91
C ALA A 828 29.74 -23.32 17.74
N CYS A 829 28.53 -23.56 17.24
CA CYS A 829 28.04 -22.86 16.07
C CYS A 829 26.68 -22.18 16.22
N GLN A 830 26.25 -21.46 15.16
CA GLN A 830 24.92 -20.87 15.13
C GLN A 830 23.85 -21.93 15.45
N GLY A 831 23.11 -21.72 16.54
CA GLY A 831 22.14 -22.68 17.06
C GLY A 831 22.50 -23.25 18.43
N ASP A 832 23.75 -23.12 18.87
CA ASP A 832 24.24 -23.60 20.17
C ASP A 832 24.33 -22.50 21.23
N SER A 833 23.95 -21.26 20.90
CA SER A 833 23.97 -20.12 21.83
C SER A 833 23.18 -20.41 23.11
N GLY A 834 23.79 -20.16 24.27
CA GLY A 834 23.26 -20.50 25.59
C GLY A 834 23.49 -21.96 26.00
N GLY A 835 24.08 -22.80 25.15
CA GLY A 835 24.45 -24.18 25.45
C GLY A 835 25.65 -24.28 26.40
N PRO A 836 25.87 -25.44 27.06
CA PRO A 836 26.93 -25.60 28.04
C PRO A 836 28.28 -25.98 27.41
N LEU A 837 29.36 -25.43 27.97
CA LEU A 837 30.72 -25.94 27.86
C LEU A 837 31.00 -26.80 29.10
N LEU A 838 31.00 -28.11 28.92
CA LEU A 838 31.10 -29.11 29.98
C LEU A 838 32.55 -29.53 30.21
N CYS A 839 33.04 -29.42 31.44
CA CYS A 839 34.38 -29.85 31.81
C CYS A 839 34.29 -30.99 32.82
N ARG A 840 35.28 -31.89 32.81
CA ARG A 840 35.37 -32.97 33.80
C ARG A 840 36.01 -32.46 35.08
N ASP A 841 35.52 -32.91 36.23
CA ASP A 841 36.15 -32.64 37.52
C ASP A 841 37.56 -33.30 37.54
N PRO A 842 38.63 -32.55 37.85
CA PRO A 842 39.97 -33.11 37.96
C PRO A 842 40.09 -34.21 39.02
N ASN A 843 39.25 -34.16 40.05
CA ASN A 843 39.28 -35.06 41.20
C ASN A 843 38.29 -36.22 41.09
N ASP A 844 37.32 -36.12 40.17
CA ASP A 844 36.30 -37.14 39.92
C ASP A 844 35.98 -37.25 38.43
N ARG A 845 36.47 -38.31 37.80
CA ARG A 845 36.33 -38.52 36.35
C ARG A 845 34.90 -38.80 35.90
N GLU A 846 34.01 -39.21 36.81
CA GLU A 846 32.60 -39.45 36.51
C GLU A 846 31.75 -38.17 36.62
N ARG A 847 32.29 -37.13 37.26
CA ARG A 847 31.60 -35.87 37.48
C ARG A 847 31.90 -34.83 36.39
N TRP A 848 30.83 -34.26 35.86
CA TRP A 848 30.89 -33.15 34.89
C TRP A 848 30.30 -31.89 35.50
N PHE A 849 30.93 -30.76 35.20
CA PHE A 849 30.45 -29.45 35.61
C PHE A 849 30.41 -28.47 34.43
N VAL A 850 29.56 -27.45 34.53
CA VAL A 850 29.48 -26.40 33.51
C VAL A 850 30.60 -25.39 33.73
N GLY A 851 31.62 -25.46 32.88
CA GLY A 851 32.75 -24.54 32.89
C GLY A 851 32.47 -23.22 32.19
N GLY A 852 31.56 -23.22 31.21
CA GLY A 852 31.15 -22.00 30.51
C GLY A 852 29.82 -22.13 29.79
N ILE A 853 29.31 -21.00 29.27
CA ILE A 853 28.06 -20.93 28.49
C ILE A 853 28.38 -20.32 27.12
N VAL A 854 27.96 -20.96 26.03
CA VAL A 854 28.20 -20.50 24.65
C VAL A 854 27.60 -19.11 24.48
N SER A 855 28.42 -18.10 24.21
CA SER A 855 28.00 -16.70 24.08
C SER A 855 28.12 -16.20 22.64
N TRP A 856 29.35 -16.02 22.14
CA TRP A 856 29.58 -15.46 20.80
C TRP A 856 30.84 -15.99 20.12
N GLY A 857 30.97 -15.73 18.82
CA GLY A 857 32.14 -16.04 18.00
C GLY A 857 32.12 -15.29 16.67
N VAL A 858 33.29 -15.04 16.07
CA VAL A 858 33.40 -14.28 14.81
C VAL A 858 33.05 -15.14 13.60
N LYS A 859 33.60 -16.36 13.53
CA LYS A 859 33.28 -17.39 12.55
C LYS A 859 33.45 -18.76 13.19
N CYS A 860 32.43 -19.59 13.03
CA CYS A 860 32.44 -21.00 13.43
C CYS A 860 33.69 -21.75 12.95
N ALA A 861 34.42 -22.38 13.87
CA ALA A 861 35.44 -23.39 13.57
C ALA A 861 36.51 -22.91 12.57
N HIS A 862 36.77 -21.60 12.52
CA HIS A 862 37.76 -21.03 11.62
C HIS A 862 39.14 -20.95 12.33
N PRO A 863 40.26 -21.16 11.61
CA PRO A 863 41.59 -20.99 12.20
C PRO A 863 41.74 -19.64 12.91
N LYS A 864 42.30 -19.67 14.12
CA LYS A 864 42.53 -18.52 15.01
C LYS A 864 41.29 -17.68 15.34
N LEU A 865 40.09 -18.25 15.26
CA LEU A 865 38.84 -17.61 15.69
C LEU A 865 38.09 -18.55 16.64
N PRO A 866 38.51 -18.65 17.91
CA PRO A 866 37.89 -19.58 18.87
C PRO A 866 36.51 -19.08 19.31
N GLY A 867 35.67 -20.00 19.80
CA GLY A 867 34.42 -19.65 20.47
C GLY A 867 34.68 -18.96 21.80
N VAL A 868 33.82 -18.00 22.14
CA VAL A 868 33.85 -17.26 23.41
C VAL A 868 32.63 -17.61 24.24
N TYR A 869 32.89 -17.93 25.50
CA TYR A 869 31.93 -18.46 26.47
C TYR A 869 31.90 -17.56 27.71
N ALA A 870 30.75 -17.44 28.38
CA ALA A 870 30.71 -16.82 29.71
C ALA A 870 31.41 -17.72 30.74
N ASN A 871 32.30 -17.16 31.56
CA ASN A 871 33.13 -17.88 32.53
C ASN A 871 32.34 -18.22 33.80
N VAL A 872 31.64 -19.37 33.82
CA VAL A 872 30.75 -19.79 34.91
C VAL A 872 31.42 -19.82 36.30
N PRO A 873 32.67 -20.31 36.48
CA PRO A 873 33.42 -20.21 37.74
C PRO A 873 33.40 -18.83 38.40
N LYS A 874 33.42 -17.74 37.62
CA LYS A 874 33.37 -16.37 38.14
C LYS A 874 32.01 -16.00 38.75
N TYR A 875 30.93 -16.63 38.30
CA TYR A 875 29.55 -16.28 38.69
C TYR A 875 28.94 -17.20 39.75
N ILE A 876 29.69 -18.16 40.30
CA ILE A 876 29.18 -19.15 41.27
C ILE A 876 28.52 -18.49 42.47
N SER A 877 29.15 -17.47 43.05
CA SER A 877 28.58 -16.73 44.19
C SER A 877 27.26 -16.05 43.83
N TRP A 878 27.15 -15.48 42.63
CA TRP A 878 25.90 -14.88 42.15
C TRP A 878 24.82 -15.94 41.91
N ILE A 879 25.17 -17.07 41.29
CA ILE A 879 24.25 -18.19 41.05
C ILE A 879 23.67 -18.68 42.37
N HIS A 880 24.51 -18.98 43.36
CA HIS A 880 24.05 -19.43 44.68
C HIS A 880 23.18 -18.40 45.39
N GLN A 881 23.55 -17.11 45.32
CA GLN A 881 22.74 -16.04 45.91
C GLN A 881 21.35 -15.95 45.28
N GLN A 882 21.24 -16.02 43.95
CA GLN A 882 19.94 -16.00 43.28
C GLN A 882 19.15 -17.29 43.57
N MET A 883 19.80 -18.46 43.57
CA MET A 883 19.16 -19.71 43.95
C MET A 883 18.58 -19.63 45.35
N GLN A 884 19.33 -19.19 46.36
CA GLN A 884 18.84 -19.01 47.74
C GLN A 884 17.65 -18.04 47.80
N LYS A 885 17.77 -16.88 47.14
CA LYS A 885 16.73 -15.84 47.11
C LYS A 885 15.40 -16.36 46.56
N TYR A 886 15.43 -17.23 45.54
CA TYR A 886 14.23 -17.71 44.86
C TYR A 886 13.80 -19.12 45.24
N SER A 887 14.53 -19.80 46.14
CA SER A 887 14.17 -21.13 46.66
C SER A 887 13.13 -21.09 47.78
N ASN A 888 12.99 -19.96 48.50
CA ASN A 888 12.17 -19.83 49.72
C ASN A 888 10.78 -19.19 49.50
N VAL A 889 10.27 -19.10 48.27
CA VAL A 889 8.90 -18.61 48.05
C VAL A 889 7.92 -19.78 48.24
N ASN A 890 7.29 -19.82 49.42
CA ASN A 890 6.21 -20.73 49.76
C ASN A 890 5.15 -20.80 48.65
N ILE A 891 4.69 -22.02 48.35
CA ILE A 891 3.61 -22.33 47.39
C ILE A 891 2.22 -21.95 47.96
N TYR A 892 2.16 -21.22 49.07
CA TYR A 892 0.94 -20.70 49.66
C TYR A 892 0.99 -19.16 49.67
N ASP A 893 0.53 -18.56 48.57
CA ASP A 893 -0.11 -17.25 48.62
C ASP A 893 -1.33 -17.31 47.69
N ASN A 894 -2.33 -18.05 48.19
CA ASN A 894 -3.71 -17.69 47.95
C ASN A 894 -3.96 -16.43 48.77
N ASP A 895 -4.01 -15.27 48.12
CA ASP A 895 -4.82 -14.19 48.67
C ASP A 895 -5.49 -13.38 47.55
N ASN A 896 -6.79 -13.64 47.45
CA ASN A 896 -7.79 -12.66 47.10
C ASN A 896 -7.49 -11.32 47.82
N LYS A 897 -7.39 -10.22 47.06
CA LYS A 897 -8.05 -8.95 47.37
C LYS A 897 -7.80 -7.89 46.28
N TYR A 898 -8.92 -7.56 45.62
CA TYR A 898 -9.29 -6.33 44.88
C TYR A 898 -8.51 -5.89 43.65
#